data_AF-A0A162NGC8-F1
#
_entry.id   AF-A0A162NGC8-F1
#
_cell.length_a   1.000
_cell.length_b   1.000
_cell.length_c   1.000
_cell.angle_alpha   90.00
_cell.angle_beta   90.00
_cell.angle_gamma   90.00
#
_symmetry.space_group_name_H-M   'P 1'
#
loop_
_entity.id
_entity.type
_entity.pdbx_description
1 polymer ?
#
loop_
_entity_poly.entity_id
_entity_poly.type
_entity_poly.pdbx_seq_one_letter_code
_entity_poly.pdbx_strand_id
1 'polypeptide(L)'
;MRTWKTLLYNLAFAANTLLLFFVLAEQWVVVPAWLQVAGRMHPLLLHFPIVLLLLCMVLEWLPGSKNNTSLTDILWLATLNLTVFSALFGWILSREDGYSSETVSWHKWGGVFISLFALVWYHLRSRIHSRKSALAFSSMALLAGLVVTGHQGAVLTHGDDFLLAPVKATDGAPPVALEDAIVFDHVIKPILDAKCVSCHNTGKAKGELVMETAASLLRGGKNGLLWDTTAREYGLLLQRVHLPMNHKEHMPPKGKPQLTEEEIAILYHWIRTGGDMKQKLADLPASDSLRLLTAALFSTEEGNSYNFAAAGESTIEELNSHYRVVQPIAAESPALEVNYFGASQFKAEQLKDLLKIKDQLVALNLNRMPVSDADIEILKQFPVLHNLNLSFTKITDKALPVLQQLKALKELSLSGTGVSKEGLANHPMPLKSLYCWNSGVAAADLPGLQKIWGKTRLEAGFSGDTILIQLNAPIVQNEEQIFSKPFDLKLKHFVQGVDLRYTLDGSEPDSLTSPVYSGPVKISSSTQVKARAFKKGWISSTTVSRQFFGSGGKPDSIRLLTPPDPSYKGNGGSTLIDEIKGDGNFRSGKWLGYMNNNMELLVEFKAPRSLRTISVSGLVSVGSYIMPPAEIQVWGAEAGGALKLIARELPRQPAKDTAQYEKIYSLPLQEKNYSQLKLVVKPVASLPKWHPGKGQKGWVFVDELFFE
;
A
#
# COMPACT_ATOMS: atom_id res chain seq x y z
N MET A 1 0.04 -47.62 -35.84
CA MET A 1 0.72 -47.46 -34.53
C MET A 1 2.18 -46.92 -34.59
N ARG A 2 2.88 -46.86 -35.74
CA ARG A 2 4.29 -46.40 -35.84
C ARG A 2 4.50 -44.91 -36.15
N THR A 3 3.51 -44.21 -36.70
CA THR A 3 3.67 -42.84 -37.22
C THR A 3 3.80 -41.77 -36.14
N TRP A 4 2.96 -41.80 -35.10
CA TRP A 4 2.99 -40.80 -34.02
C TRP A 4 4.24 -40.91 -33.14
N LYS A 5 4.73 -42.13 -32.86
CA LYS A 5 5.98 -42.35 -32.09
C LYS A 5 7.18 -41.71 -32.78
N THR A 6 7.28 -41.96 -34.08
CA THR A 6 8.35 -41.41 -34.92
C THR A 6 8.25 -39.88 -34.98
N LEU A 7 7.03 -39.33 -35.10
CA LEU A 7 6.81 -37.89 -35.10
C LEU A 7 7.26 -37.23 -33.79
N LEU A 8 6.83 -37.74 -32.63
CA LEU A 8 7.19 -37.17 -31.33
C LEU A 8 8.69 -37.31 -31.00
N TYR A 9 9.30 -38.42 -31.42
CA TYR A 9 10.75 -38.60 -31.28
C TYR A 9 11.52 -37.61 -32.15
N ASN A 10 11.14 -37.47 -33.44
CA ASN A 10 11.78 -36.53 -34.36
C ASN A 10 11.59 -35.09 -33.90
N LEU A 11 10.44 -34.75 -33.32
CA LEU A 11 10.21 -33.44 -32.71
C LEU A 11 11.18 -33.18 -31.56
N ALA A 12 11.31 -34.13 -30.62
CA ALA A 12 12.24 -34.02 -29.50
C ALA A 12 13.70 -33.93 -29.98
N PHE A 13 14.08 -34.70 -31.01
CA PHE A 13 15.42 -34.66 -31.61
C PHE A 13 15.71 -33.31 -32.28
N ALA A 14 14.77 -32.80 -33.09
CA ALA A 14 14.89 -31.50 -33.74
C ALA A 14 14.95 -30.35 -32.71
N ALA A 15 14.11 -30.40 -31.67
CA ALA A 15 14.12 -29.42 -30.59
C ALA A 15 15.43 -29.45 -29.79
N ASN A 16 16.04 -30.62 -29.56
CA ASN A 16 17.34 -30.73 -28.90
C ASN A 16 18.47 -30.17 -29.76
N THR A 17 18.38 -30.38 -31.08
CA THR A 17 19.33 -29.78 -32.05
C THR A 17 19.22 -28.25 -32.03
N LEU A 18 17.99 -27.72 -31.99
CA LEU A 18 17.74 -26.29 -31.87
C LEU A 18 18.24 -25.73 -30.54
N LEU A 19 18.03 -26.45 -29.42
CA LEU A 19 18.53 -26.08 -28.10
C LEU A 19 20.06 -25.97 -28.10
N LEU A 20 20.76 -26.97 -28.66
CA LEU A 20 22.21 -26.94 -28.82
C LEU A 20 22.68 -25.76 -29.66
N PHE A 21 22.00 -25.49 -30.78
CA PHE A 21 22.31 -24.33 -31.62
C PHE A 21 22.18 -23.02 -30.83
N PHE A 22 21.09 -22.82 -30.08
CA PHE A 22 20.88 -21.59 -29.32
C PHE A 22 21.88 -21.40 -28.18
N VAL A 23 22.28 -22.48 -27.51
CA VAL A 23 23.27 -22.39 -26.43
C VAL A 23 24.67 -22.11 -26.97
N LEU A 24 25.04 -22.69 -28.12
CA LEU A 24 26.35 -22.46 -28.75
C LEU A 24 26.46 -21.11 -29.47
N ALA A 25 25.36 -20.66 -30.09
CA ALA A 25 25.28 -19.39 -30.81
C ALA A 25 24.76 -18.23 -29.95
N GLU A 26 24.73 -18.38 -28.62
CA GLU A 26 24.03 -17.47 -27.71
C GLU A 26 24.38 -15.99 -27.90
N GLN A 27 25.67 -15.69 -28.10
CA GLN A 27 26.17 -14.32 -28.30
C GLN A 27 25.65 -13.65 -29.60
N TRP A 28 25.08 -14.41 -30.52
CA TRP A 28 24.59 -13.94 -31.83
C TRP A 28 23.07 -13.88 -31.92
N VAL A 29 22.34 -14.37 -30.91
CA VAL A 29 20.88 -14.53 -30.97
C VAL A 29 20.18 -13.53 -30.05
N VAL A 30 19.34 -12.68 -30.64
CA VAL A 30 18.50 -11.71 -29.92
C VAL A 30 17.06 -12.20 -29.86
N VAL A 31 16.50 -12.31 -28.65
CA VAL A 31 15.12 -12.78 -28.42
C VAL A 31 14.15 -11.60 -28.51
N PRO A 32 13.18 -11.61 -29.44
CA PRO A 32 12.17 -10.55 -29.54
C PRO A 32 11.20 -10.58 -28.35
N ALA A 33 10.64 -9.42 -28.00
CA ALA A 33 9.79 -9.26 -26.81
C ALA A 33 8.57 -10.21 -26.75
N TRP A 34 7.95 -10.52 -27.90
CA TRP A 34 6.82 -11.45 -27.94
C TRP A 34 7.23 -12.89 -27.59
N LEU A 35 8.48 -13.28 -27.89
CA LEU A 35 9.00 -14.61 -27.60
C LEU A 35 9.45 -14.74 -26.14
N GLN A 36 9.75 -13.63 -25.45
CA GLN A 36 10.04 -13.62 -24.01
C GLN A 36 8.87 -14.17 -23.18
N VAL A 37 7.63 -14.05 -23.68
CA VAL A 37 6.45 -14.67 -23.05
C VAL A 37 6.63 -16.19 -22.91
N ALA A 38 7.18 -16.86 -23.92
CA ALA A 38 7.49 -18.29 -23.85
C ALA A 38 8.55 -18.57 -22.78
N GLY A 39 9.58 -17.73 -22.66
CA GLY A 39 10.58 -17.84 -21.59
C GLY A 39 9.95 -17.76 -20.20
N ARG A 40 9.03 -16.82 -19.98
CA ARG A 40 8.30 -16.67 -18.71
C ARG A 40 7.38 -17.85 -18.36
N MET A 41 7.07 -18.72 -19.33
CA MET A 41 6.36 -19.98 -19.08
C MET A 41 7.27 -21.10 -18.58
N HIS A 42 8.59 -20.91 -18.50
CA HIS A 42 9.52 -21.94 -17.99
C HIS A 42 9.12 -22.47 -16.60
N PRO A 43 8.80 -21.64 -15.58
CA PRO A 43 8.34 -22.12 -14.27
C PRO A 43 7.04 -22.92 -14.33
N LEU A 44 6.13 -22.58 -15.24
CA LEU A 44 4.88 -23.32 -15.44
C LEU A 44 5.15 -24.74 -15.95
N LEU A 45 6.13 -24.89 -16.85
CA LEU A 45 6.41 -26.17 -17.48
C LEU A 45 7.36 -27.06 -16.68
N LEU A 46 8.28 -26.52 -15.88
CA LEU A 46 9.39 -27.30 -15.31
C LEU A 46 8.98 -28.43 -14.35
N HIS A 47 7.84 -28.31 -13.66
CA HIS A 47 7.42 -29.33 -12.69
C HIS A 47 6.99 -30.64 -13.37
N PHE A 48 6.40 -30.55 -14.56
CA PHE A 48 5.93 -31.71 -15.32
C PHE A 48 7.05 -32.66 -15.78
N PRO A 49 8.12 -32.22 -16.49
CA PRO A 49 9.19 -33.10 -16.92
C PRO A 49 9.97 -33.70 -15.75
N ILE A 50 10.15 -32.99 -14.63
CA ILE A 50 10.87 -33.53 -13.46
C ILE A 50 10.11 -34.74 -12.90
N VAL A 51 8.81 -34.57 -12.62
CA VAL A 51 7.98 -35.66 -12.09
C VAL A 51 7.89 -36.82 -13.08
N LEU A 52 7.74 -36.53 -14.37
CA LEU A 52 7.67 -37.56 -15.41
C LEU A 52 9.00 -38.28 -15.64
N LEU A 53 10.15 -37.61 -15.50
CA LEU A 53 11.47 -38.24 -15.56
C LEU A 53 11.67 -39.21 -14.40
N LEU A 54 11.30 -38.80 -13.18
CA LEU A 54 11.34 -39.67 -11.99
C LEU A 54 10.38 -40.85 -12.13
N LEU A 55 9.17 -40.62 -12.64
CA LEU A 55 8.20 -41.68 -12.90
C LEU A 55 8.72 -42.66 -13.95
N CYS A 56 9.20 -42.17 -15.10
CA CYS A 56 9.82 -42.98 -16.15
C CYS A 56 10.98 -43.81 -15.60
N MET A 57 11.84 -43.20 -14.77
CA MET A 57 12.94 -43.90 -14.10
C MET A 57 12.40 -45.06 -13.24
N VAL A 58 11.42 -44.82 -12.36
CA VAL A 58 10.83 -45.87 -11.51
C VAL A 58 10.17 -46.97 -12.35
N LEU A 59 9.46 -46.62 -13.42
CA LEU A 59 8.82 -47.57 -14.33
C LEU A 59 9.81 -48.49 -15.04
N GLU A 60 11.06 -48.07 -15.26
CA GLU A 60 12.09 -48.95 -15.82
C GLU A 60 12.50 -50.07 -14.84
N TRP A 61 12.29 -49.89 -13.54
CA TRP A 61 12.61 -50.88 -12.51
C TRP A 61 11.46 -51.86 -12.22
N LEU A 62 10.23 -51.54 -12.64
CA LEU A 62 9.07 -52.38 -12.34
C LEU A 62 9.03 -53.66 -13.20
N PRO A 63 8.80 -54.84 -12.58
CA PRO A 63 8.57 -56.08 -13.31
C PRO A 63 7.26 -55.97 -14.12
N GLY A 64 7.35 -56.10 -15.45
CA GLY A 64 6.19 -55.96 -16.35
C GLY A 64 6.22 -54.72 -17.26
N SER A 65 7.15 -53.79 -17.05
CA SER A 65 7.39 -52.63 -17.93
C SER A 65 7.64 -53.04 -19.40
N LYS A 66 8.23 -54.22 -19.61
CA LYS A 66 8.44 -54.85 -20.94
C LYS A 66 7.13 -55.24 -21.66
N ASN A 67 6.05 -55.48 -20.93
CA ASN A 67 4.80 -56.02 -21.49
C ASN A 67 3.81 -54.91 -21.90
N ASN A 68 3.92 -53.70 -21.32
CA ASN A 68 3.09 -52.54 -21.67
C ASN A 68 3.90 -51.45 -22.39
N THR A 69 4.45 -51.80 -23.55
CA THR A 69 5.33 -50.92 -24.36
C THR A 69 4.62 -49.66 -24.86
N SER A 70 3.31 -49.71 -25.09
CA SER A 70 2.58 -48.56 -25.62
C SER A 70 2.46 -47.42 -24.60
N LEU A 71 2.09 -47.72 -23.34
CA LEU A 71 1.94 -46.70 -22.30
C LEU A 71 3.30 -46.11 -21.89
N THR A 72 4.32 -46.96 -21.76
CA THR A 72 5.67 -46.50 -21.38
C THR A 72 6.31 -45.65 -22.46
N ASP A 73 6.11 -45.97 -23.74
CA ASP A 73 6.58 -45.13 -24.84
C ASP A 73 5.83 -43.79 -24.92
N ILE A 74 4.52 -43.75 -24.63
CA ILE A 74 3.76 -42.49 -24.55
C ILE A 74 4.36 -41.59 -23.46
N LEU A 75 4.58 -42.14 -22.27
CA LEU A 75 5.14 -41.40 -21.14
C LEU A 75 6.54 -40.88 -21.49
N TRP A 76 7.45 -41.73 -21.96
CA TRP A 76 8.79 -41.30 -22.34
C TRP A 76 8.77 -40.22 -23.42
N LEU A 77 8.00 -40.38 -24.50
CA LEU A 77 7.95 -39.38 -25.58
C LEU A 77 7.35 -38.05 -25.12
N ALA A 78 6.35 -38.07 -24.23
CA ALA A 78 5.84 -36.87 -23.60
C ALA A 78 6.91 -36.20 -22.71
N THR A 79 7.61 -36.98 -21.89
CA THR A 79 8.71 -36.53 -21.02
C THR A 79 9.82 -35.87 -21.85
N LEU A 80 10.26 -36.49 -22.94
CA LEU A 80 11.31 -35.95 -23.81
C LEU A 80 10.96 -34.57 -24.37
N ASN A 81 9.74 -34.43 -24.90
CA ASN A 81 9.27 -33.17 -25.48
C ASN A 81 9.12 -32.10 -24.39
N LEU A 82 8.51 -32.41 -23.26
CA LEU A 82 8.37 -31.45 -22.15
C LEU A 82 9.73 -31.02 -21.59
N THR A 83 10.71 -31.94 -21.51
CA THR A 83 12.06 -31.64 -21.02
C THR A 83 12.78 -30.67 -21.95
N VAL A 84 12.79 -30.93 -23.26
CA VAL A 84 13.48 -30.05 -24.22
C VAL A 84 12.80 -28.69 -24.37
N PHE A 85 11.46 -28.64 -24.38
CA PHE A 85 10.75 -27.35 -24.43
C PHE A 85 10.91 -26.55 -23.13
N SER A 86 10.95 -27.22 -21.98
CA SER A 86 11.28 -26.57 -20.70
C SER A 86 12.69 -25.97 -20.75
N ALA A 87 13.70 -26.70 -21.25
CA ALA A 87 15.06 -26.19 -21.40
C ALA A 87 15.17 -25.03 -22.41
N LEU A 88 14.46 -25.10 -23.55
CA LEU A 88 14.36 -24.01 -24.53
C LEU A 88 13.74 -22.75 -23.92
N PHE A 89 12.67 -22.89 -23.15
CA PHE A 89 12.03 -21.76 -22.48
C PHE A 89 12.93 -21.18 -21.39
N GLY A 90 13.66 -22.03 -20.66
CA GLY A 90 14.66 -21.59 -19.69
C GLY A 90 15.79 -20.77 -20.36
N TRP A 91 16.25 -21.20 -21.52
CA TRP A 91 17.23 -20.45 -22.32
C TRP A 91 16.66 -19.08 -22.76
N ILE A 92 15.43 -19.04 -23.28
CA ILE A 92 14.76 -17.79 -23.66
C ILE A 92 14.65 -16.84 -22.45
N LEU A 93 14.28 -17.37 -21.28
CA LEU A 93 14.16 -16.60 -20.04
C LEU A 93 15.51 -16.01 -19.59
N SER A 94 16.60 -16.77 -19.75
CA SER A 94 17.95 -16.30 -19.40
C SER A 94 18.43 -15.11 -20.23
N ARG A 95 17.73 -14.80 -21.35
CA ARG A 95 18.03 -13.62 -22.18
C ARG A 95 17.38 -12.33 -21.69
N GLU A 96 16.50 -12.38 -20.69
CA GLU A 96 15.97 -11.18 -20.05
C GLU A 96 17.02 -10.48 -19.16
N ASP A 97 16.91 -9.16 -19.03
CA ASP A 97 17.83 -8.36 -18.21
C ASP A 97 17.85 -8.82 -16.73
N GLY A 98 19.06 -8.87 -16.17
CA GLY A 98 19.30 -9.17 -14.75
C GLY A 98 19.79 -10.59 -14.47
N TYR A 99 19.86 -11.49 -15.45
CA TYR A 99 20.46 -12.82 -15.33
C TYR A 99 21.88 -12.82 -15.91
N SER A 100 22.91 -12.76 -15.08
CA SER A 100 24.30 -12.63 -15.54
C SER A 100 25.34 -13.35 -14.66
N SER A 101 24.94 -14.41 -13.97
CA SER A 101 25.79 -15.14 -13.03
C SER A 101 26.32 -16.45 -13.59
N GLU A 102 27.40 -16.94 -12.97
CA GLU A 102 27.92 -18.29 -13.22
C GLU A 102 26.85 -19.36 -12.93
N THR A 103 26.03 -19.14 -11.90
CA THR A 103 24.91 -20.01 -11.51
C THR A 103 23.88 -20.18 -12.63
N VAL A 104 23.56 -19.11 -13.36
CA VAL A 104 22.68 -19.19 -14.55
C VAL A 104 23.30 -20.07 -15.63
N SER A 105 24.62 -19.96 -15.85
CA SER A 105 25.34 -20.78 -16.83
C SER A 105 25.28 -22.26 -16.46
N TRP A 106 25.60 -22.60 -15.20
CA TRP A 106 25.54 -23.97 -14.71
C TRP A 106 24.13 -24.56 -14.80
N HIS A 107 23.10 -23.81 -14.38
CA HIS A 107 21.71 -24.27 -14.45
C HIS A 107 21.26 -24.51 -15.90
N LYS A 108 21.61 -23.60 -16.81
CA LYS A 108 21.34 -23.72 -18.25
C LYS A 108 21.98 -24.98 -18.83
N TRP A 109 23.27 -25.20 -18.60
CA TRP A 109 23.97 -26.38 -19.08
C TRP A 109 23.48 -27.67 -18.43
N GLY A 110 23.09 -27.64 -17.16
CA GLY A 110 22.42 -28.76 -16.48
C GLY A 110 21.10 -29.14 -17.16
N GLY A 111 20.27 -28.16 -17.51
CA GLY A 111 19.03 -28.39 -18.27
C GLY A 111 19.27 -28.99 -19.66
N VAL A 112 20.28 -28.50 -20.38
CA VAL A 112 20.70 -29.05 -21.68
C VAL A 112 21.17 -30.50 -21.53
N PHE A 113 22.01 -30.77 -20.53
CA PHE A 113 22.50 -32.12 -20.23
C PHE A 113 21.35 -33.08 -19.94
N ILE A 114 20.41 -32.72 -19.06
CA ILE A 114 19.25 -33.57 -18.73
C ILE A 114 18.41 -33.87 -19.97
N SER A 115 18.16 -32.86 -20.83
CA SER A 115 17.39 -33.02 -22.06
C SER A 115 18.05 -34.00 -23.04
N LEU A 116 19.34 -33.83 -23.29
CA LEU A 116 20.11 -34.71 -24.18
C LEU A 116 20.26 -36.12 -23.58
N PHE A 117 20.51 -36.20 -22.27
CA PHE A 117 20.65 -37.46 -21.56
C PHE A 117 19.35 -38.28 -21.61
N ALA A 118 18.20 -37.64 -21.41
CA ALA A 118 16.90 -38.31 -21.54
C ALA A 118 16.67 -38.83 -22.97
N LEU A 119 17.02 -38.05 -24.00
CA LEU A 119 16.91 -38.46 -25.41
C LEU A 119 17.80 -39.68 -25.72
N VAL A 120 19.05 -39.65 -25.26
CA VAL A 120 19.99 -40.78 -25.42
C VAL A 120 19.51 -42.01 -24.66
N TRP A 121 19.00 -41.84 -23.43
CA TRP A 121 18.43 -42.95 -22.66
C TRP A 121 17.29 -43.58 -23.45
N TYR A 122 16.30 -42.81 -23.91
CA TYR A 122 15.18 -43.36 -24.67
C TYR A 122 15.64 -44.09 -25.94
N HIS A 123 16.60 -43.54 -26.68
CA HIS A 123 17.16 -44.19 -27.87
C HIS A 123 17.85 -45.53 -27.55
N LEU A 124 18.59 -45.59 -26.43
CA LEU A 124 19.32 -46.76 -25.97
C LEU A 124 18.53 -47.62 -24.97
N ARG A 125 17.23 -47.35 -24.80
CA ARG A 125 16.40 -47.89 -23.71
C ARG A 125 16.43 -49.41 -23.64
N SER A 126 16.33 -50.10 -24.78
CA SER A 126 16.39 -51.57 -24.85
C SER A 126 17.74 -52.14 -24.37
N ARG A 127 18.85 -51.45 -24.68
CA ARG A 127 20.20 -51.83 -24.26
C ARG A 127 20.46 -51.53 -22.78
N ILE A 128 19.98 -50.39 -22.29
CA ILE A 128 20.12 -49.99 -20.88
C ILE A 128 19.28 -50.94 -20.00
N HIS A 129 18.03 -51.19 -20.37
CA HIS A 129 17.11 -52.03 -19.62
C HIS A 129 17.55 -53.51 -19.56
N SER A 130 18.29 -54.01 -20.56
CA SER A 130 18.82 -55.38 -20.56
C SER A 130 20.00 -55.59 -19.62
N ARG A 131 20.68 -54.52 -19.16
CA ARG A 131 21.84 -54.58 -18.27
C ARG A 131 21.54 -53.86 -16.97
N LYS A 132 21.29 -54.60 -15.88
CA LYS A 132 20.93 -54.02 -14.57
C LYS A 132 21.94 -52.97 -14.07
N SER A 133 23.24 -53.16 -14.30
CA SER A 133 24.27 -52.19 -13.96
C SER A 133 24.17 -50.89 -14.76
N ALA A 134 23.87 -50.97 -16.06
CA ALA A 134 23.65 -49.80 -16.91
C ALA A 134 22.38 -49.05 -16.50
N LEU A 135 21.31 -49.77 -16.18
CA LEU A 135 20.07 -49.15 -15.67
C LEU A 135 20.30 -48.43 -14.34
N ALA A 136 21.04 -49.05 -13.41
CA ALA A 136 21.40 -48.44 -12.13
C ALA A 136 22.24 -47.18 -12.31
N PHE A 137 23.28 -47.25 -13.15
CA PHE A 137 24.14 -46.10 -13.43
C PHE A 137 23.35 -44.95 -14.06
N SER A 138 22.55 -45.22 -15.09
CA SER A 138 21.75 -44.19 -15.75
C SER A 138 20.73 -43.55 -14.80
N SER A 139 20.09 -44.36 -13.95
CA SER A 139 19.13 -43.86 -12.94
C SER A 139 19.79 -42.94 -11.92
N MET A 140 20.97 -43.34 -11.41
CA MET A 140 21.72 -42.54 -10.46
C MET A 140 22.26 -41.24 -11.10
N ALA A 141 22.73 -41.30 -12.34
CA ALA A 141 23.17 -40.13 -13.09
C ALA A 141 22.02 -39.14 -13.35
N LEU A 142 20.83 -39.62 -13.73
CA LEU A 142 19.65 -38.78 -13.89
C LEU A 142 19.23 -38.14 -12.57
N LEU A 143 19.18 -38.92 -11.49
CA LEU A 143 18.81 -38.43 -10.17
C LEU A 143 19.78 -37.34 -9.69
N ALA A 144 21.10 -37.60 -9.78
CA ALA A 144 22.12 -36.62 -9.43
C ALA A 144 22.01 -35.35 -10.29
N GLY A 145 21.82 -35.50 -11.60
CA GLY A 145 21.63 -34.37 -12.52
C GLY A 145 20.41 -33.52 -12.17
N LEU A 146 19.27 -34.16 -11.87
CA LEU A 146 18.04 -33.49 -11.44
C LEU A 146 18.22 -32.75 -10.11
N VAL A 147 18.89 -33.35 -9.14
CA VAL A 147 19.16 -32.73 -7.83
C VAL A 147 20.07 -31.51 -8.00
N VAL A 148 21.20 -31.64 -8.71
CA VAL A 148 22.15 -30.54 -8.91
C VAL A 148 21.52 -29.40 -9.71
N THR A 149 20.87 -29.72 -10.83
CA THR A 149 20.24 -28.70 -11.69
C THR A 149 19.05 -28.04 -10.99
N GLY A 150 18.26 -28.82 -10.24
CA GLY A 150 17.13 -28.33 -9.44
C GLY A 150 17.58 -27.42 -8.30
N HIS A 151 18.68 -27.77 -7.61
CA HIS A 151 19.28 -26.90 -6.58
C HIS A 151 19.71 -25.56 -7.17
N GLN A 152 20.40 -25.57 -8.30
CA GLN A 152 20.78 -24.33 -8.99
C GLN A 152 19.55 -23.51 -9.43
N GLY A 153 18.48 -24.16 -9.86
CA GLY A 153 17.21 -23.50 -10.18
C GLY A 153 16.59 -22.81 -8.96
N ALA A 154 16.61 -23.47 -7.80
CA ALA A 154 16.14 -22.91 -6.54
C ALA A 154 16.99 -21.72 -6.08
N VAL A 155 18.31 -21.79 -6.26
CA VAL A 155 19.22 -20.67 -5.96
C VAL A 155 18.87 -19.42 -6.80
N LEU A 156 18.57 -19.61 -8.08
CA LEU A 156 18.21 -18.50 -8.97
C LEU A 156 16.88 -17.81 -8.60
N THR A 157 15.95 -18.52 -7.94
CA THR A 157 14.63 -17.99 -7.60
C THR A 157 14.50 -17.55 -6.15
N HIS A 158 15.22 -18.20 -5.24
CA HIS A 158 15.09 -18.02 -3.80
C HIS A 158 16.38 -17.53 -3.11
N GLY A 159 17.50 -17.44 -3.84
CA GLY A 159 18.81 -17.08 -3.28
C GLY A 159 19.59 -18.30 -2.77
N ASP A 160 20.84 -18.06 -2.40
CA ASP A 160 21.74 -19.11 -1.90
C ASP A 160 21.17 -19.83 -0.66
N ASP A 161 21.57 -21.09 -0.49
CA ASP A 161 21.24 -21.93 0.66
C ASP A 161 19.76 -22.20 0.95
N PHE A 162 18.82 -21.78 0.08
CA PHE A 162 17.37 -21.96 0.29
C PHE A 162 16.95 -23.39 0.70
N LEU A 163 17.46 -24.42 0.03
CA LEU A 163 17.10 -25.82 0.34
C LEU A 163 17.65 -26.31 1.68
N LEU A 164 18.83 -25.82 2.05
CA LEU A 164 19.48 -26.20 3.29
C LEU A 164 19.11 -25.24 4.42
N ALA A 165 18.45 -24.12 4.16
CA ALA A 165 18.13 -23.11 5.17
C ALA A 165 17.47 -23.68 6.44
N PRO A 166 16.54 -24.67 6.38
CA PRO A 166 15.99 -25.27 7.60
C PRO A 166 16.97 -26.14 8.40
N VAL A 167 18.05 -26.62 7.77
CA VAL A 167 19.05 -27.53 8.35
C VAL A 167 20.36 -26.80 8.68
N LYS A 168 20.68 -25.74 7.92
CA LYS A 168 21.77 -24.78 8.12
C LYS A 168 21.38 -23.63 9.04
N ALA A 169 20.08 -23.43 9.28
CA ALA A 169 19.64 -22.66 10.43
C ALA A 169 20.38 -23.26 11.62
N THR A 170 21.39 -22.54 12.05
CA THR A 170 22.19 -22.80 13.24
C THR A 170 21.26 -23.33 14.31
N ASP A 171 21.59 -24.52 14.84
CA ASP A 171 21.04 -25.09 16.07
C ASP A 171 20.44 -23.98 16.90
N GLY A 172 19.09 -23.95 16.96
CA GLY A 172 18.29 -22.81 17.42
C GLY A 172 19.12 -21.72 18.05
N ALA A 173 19.65 -20.81 17.21
CA ALA A 173 20.34 -19.65 17.74
C ALA A 173 19.38 -19.09 18.78
N PRO A 174 19.77 -19.07 20.07
CA PRO A 174 18.84 -18.71 21.13
C PRO A 174 18.20 -17.40 20.71
N PRO A 175 16.88 -17.24 20.88
CA PRO A 175 16.21 -16.01 20.50
C PRO A 175 17.07 -14.86 20.98
N VAL A 176 17.62 -14.11 20.01
CA VAL A 176 18.67 -13.17 20.32
C VAL A 176 18.05 -12.15 21.25
N ALA A 177 18.52 -12.13 22.50
CA ALA A 177 18.00 -11.23 23.49
C ALA A 177 18.11 -9.80 22.94
N LEU A 178 17.19 -8.92 23.33
CA LEU A 178 17.20 -7.52 22.91
C LEU A 178 18.59 -6.86 23.10
N GLU A 179 19.33 -7.32 24.11
CA GLU A 179 20.68 -6.90 24.51
C GLU A 179 21.78 -7.25 23.47
N ASP A 180 21.58 -8.31 22.70
CA ASP A 180 22.54 -8.82 21.71
C ASP A 180 22.06 -8.68 20.26
N ALA A 181 20.83 -8.21 20.06
CA ALA A 181 20.26 -8.02 18.74
C ALA A 181 20.98 -6.90 17.98
N ILE A 182 21.72 -7.25 16.94
CA ILE A 182 22.24 -6.31 15.94
C ILE A 182 21.10 -5.86 15.02
N VAL A 183 20.90 -4.55 14.89
CA VAL A 183 19.81 -3.94 14.11
C VAL A 183 19.81 -4.47 12.69
N PHE A 184 20.94 -4.43 11.99
CA PHE A 184 20.99 -4.87 10.61
C PHE A 184 20.72 -6.36 10.46
N ASP A 185 21.46 -7.22 11.16
CA ASP A 185 21.37 -8.67 10.98
C ASP A 185 20.02 -9.26 11.41
N HIS A 186 19.42 -8.73 12.47
CA HIS A 186 18.24 -9.33 13.08
C HIS A 186 16.92 -8.61 12.78
N VAL A 187 16.97 -7.35 12.31
CA VAL A 187 15.76 -6.59 11.95
C VAL A 187 15.71 -6.32 10.45
N ILE A 188 16.75 -5.70 9.90
CA ILE A 188 16.72 -5.18 8.54
C ILE A 188 16.91 -6.30 7.50
N LYS A 189 17.90 -7.15 7.71
CA LYS A 189 18.25 -8.23 6.79
C LYS A 189 17.07 -9.20 6.54
N PRO A 190 16.30 -9.65 7.56
CA PRO A 190 15.12 -10.47 7.31
C PRO A 190 14.07 -9.82 6.40
N ILE A 191 13.85 -8.50 6.53
CA ILE A 191 12.94 -7.74 5.66
C ILE A 191 13.48 -7.73 4.22
N LEU A 192 14.78 -7.45 4.05
CA LEU A 192 15.41 -7.44 2.72
C LEU A 192 15.42 -8.82 2.06
N ASP A 193 15.69 -9.88 2.83
CA ASP A 193 15.68 -11.26 2.35
C ASP A 193 14.28 -11.65 1.86
N ALA A 194 13.24 -11.30 2.62
CA ALA A 194 11.86 -11.64 2.30
C ALA A 194 11.30 -10.85 1.10
N LYS A 195 11.65 -9.56 0.96
CA LYS A 195 10.98 -8.65 0.01
C LYS A 195 11.84 -8.27 -1.20
N CYS A 196 13.16 -8.35 -1.09
CA CYS A 196 14.09 -7.78 -2.07
C CYS A 196 15.02 -8.81 -2.73
N VAL A 197 15.58 -9.75 -1.95
CA VAL A 197 16.64 -10.66 -2.43
C VAL A 197 16.19 -11.57 -3.58
N SER A 198 14.90 -11.95 -3.67
CA SER A 198 14.39 -12.75 -4.81
C SER A 198 14.63 -12.13 -6.20
N CYS A 199 14.89 -10.82 -6.28
CA CYS A 199 15.18 -10.10 -7.52
C CYS A 199 16.50 -9.30 -7.51
N HIS A 200 17.18 -9.24 -6.36
CA HIS A 200 18.43 -8.52 -6.14
C HIS A 200 19.45 -9.44 -5.45
N ASN A 201 19.75 -10.56 -6.08
CA ASN A 201 20.70 -11.57 -5.62
C ASN A 201 21.85 -11.71 -6.64
N THR A 202 22.90 -12.46 -6.29
CA THR A 202 24.03 -12.70 -7.21
C THR A 202 23.59 -13.43 -8.48
N GLY A 203 22.62 -14.33 -8.36
CA GLY A 203 21.99 -15.06 -9.48
C GLY A 203 21.20 -14.17 -10.44
N LYS A 204 20.54 -13.14 -9.89
CA LYS A 204 19.57 -12.26 -10.52
C LYS A 204 19.69 -10.84 -9.94
N ALA A 205 20.51 -10.01 -10.57
CA ALA A 205 20.85 -8.65 -10.11
C ALA A 205 20.10 -7.59 -10.93
N LYS A 206 18.78 -7.46 -10.73
CA LYS A 206 18.02 -6.43 -11.47
C LYS A 206 18.50 -5.02 -11.13
N GLY A 207 18.76 -4.23 -12.16
CA GLY A 207 19.33 -2.88 -11.97
C GLY A 207 20.75 -2.88 -11.40
N GLU A 208 21.50 -3.97 -11.60
CA GLU A 208 22.88 -4.17 -11.10
C GLU A 208 23.00 -4.11 -9.57
N LEU A 209 21.87 -4.31 -8.87
CA LEU A 209 21.81 -4.26 -7.41
C LEU A 209 21.78 -5.68 -6.83
N VAL A 210 22.68 -5.94 -5.87
CA VAL A 210 22.77 -7.18 -5.09
C VAL A 210 22.62 -6.85 -3.60
N MET A 211 21.73 -7.55 -2.91
CA MET A 211 21.33 -7.25 -1.52
C MET A 211 21.62 -8.39 -0.52
N GLU A 212 22.35 -9.44 -0.93
CA GLU A 212 22.66 -10.60 -0.09
C GLU A 212 23.61 -10.30 1.08
N THR A 213 24.49 -9.32 0.93
CA THR A 213 25.51 -8.97 1.93
C THR A 213 25.53 -7.47 2.20
N ALA A 214 25.92 -7.08 3.42
CA ALA A 214 26.11 -5.68 3.80
C ALA A 214 27.07 -4.94 2.84
N ALA A 215 28.14 -5.61 2.42
CA ALA A 215 29.10 -5.05 1.46
C ALA A 215 28.48 -4.76 0.08
N SER A 216 27.60 -5.64 -0.40
CA SER A 216 26.90 -5.44 -1.68
C SER A 216 25.84 -4.33 -1.59
N LEU A 217 25.16 -4.20 -0.45
CA LEU A 217 24.21 -3.10 -0.20
C LEU A 217 24.89 -1.72 -0.23
N LEU A 218 26.05 -1.61 0.43
CA LEU A 218 26.83 -0.37 0.47
C LEU A 218 27.44 0.00 -0.90
N ARG A 219 27.62 -0.97 -1.81
CA ARG A 219 28.09 -0.72 -3.18
C ARG A 219 27.02 -0.04 -4.03
N GLY A 220 25.74 -0.24 -3.71
CA GLY A 220 24.61 0.25 -4.51
C GLY A 220 24.44 -0.49 -5.83
N GLY A 221 23.57 0.05 -6.69
CA GLY A 221 23.29 -0.51 -8.03
C GLY A 221 23.55 0.49 -9.14
N LYS A 222 23.02 0.23 -10.34
CA LYS A 222 23.18 1.07 -11.53
C LYS A 222 22.81 2.55 -11.32
N ASN A 223 21.87 2.81 -10.42
CA ASN A 223 21.38 4.17 -10.14
C ASN A 223 22.07 4.84 -8.95
N GLY A 224 23.10 4.21 -8.36
CA GLY A 224 23.83 4.72 -7.21
C GLY A 224 23.47 4.02 -5.90
N LEU A 225 23.79 4.70 -4.79
CA LEU A 225 23.58 4.21 -3.43
C LEU A 225 22.10 4.09 -3.08
N LEU A 226 21.77 3.11 -2.25
CA LEU A 226 20.39 2.84 -1.84
C LEU A 226 19.82 3.91 -0.91
N TRP A 227 20.65 4.47 -0.06
CA TRP A 227 20.26 5.54 0.85
C TRP A 227 21.34 6.60 0.92
N ASP A 228 20.90 7.81 1.22
CA ASP A 228 21.75 8.97 1.50
C ASP A 228 21.19 9.66 2.73
N THR A 229 21.96 9.62 3.81
CA THR A 229 21.57 10.16 5.12
C THR A 229 21.59 11.69 5.16
N THR A 230 22.16 12.33 4.15
CA THR A 230 22.22 13.78 4.00
C THR A 230 21.09 14.34 3.12
N ALA A 231 20.43 13.48 2.34
CA ALA A 231 19.34 13.86 1.45
C ALA A 231 17.99 13.91 2.17
N ARG A 232 17.14 14.88 1.82
CA ARG A 232 15.80 15.08 2.41
C ARG A 232 14.87 13.86 2.26
N GLU A 233 15.08 13.07 1.20
CA GLU A 233 14.27 11.90 0.88
C GLU A 233 14.90 10.59 1.35
N TYR A 234 16.04 10.66 2.05
CA TYR A 234 16.79 9.52 2.60
C TYR A 234 17.23 8.46 1.57
N GLY A 235 17.16 8.80 0.27
CA GLY A 235 17.73 8.06 -0.86
C GLY A 235 16.77 7.11 -1.61
N LEU A 236 17.32 6.38 -2.58
CA LEU A 236 16.57 5.67 -3.62
C LEU A 236 15.67 4.54 -3.12
N LEU A 237 16.06 3.87 -2.04
CA LEU A 237 15.28 2.77 -1.47
C LEU A 237 13.94 3.31 -0.97
N LEU A 238 13.96 4.36 -0.16
CA LEU A 238 12.74 4.94 0.41
C LEU A 238 11.88 5.63 -0.66
N GLN A 239 12.48 6.26 -1.66
CA GLN A 239 11.73 6.78 -2.82
C GLN A 239 10.95 5.67 -3.53
N ARG A 240 11.61 4.54 -3.85
CA ARG A 240 11.00 3.48 -4.67
C ARG A 240 9.89 2.73 -3.96
N VAL A 241 9.99 2.54 -2.64
CA VAL A 241 8.94 1.86 -1.86
C VAL A 241 7.69 2.73 -1.68
N HIS A 242 7.82 4.06 -1.71
CA HIS A 242 6.70 5.00 -1.59
C HIS A 242 6.04 5.36 -2.92
N LEU A 243 6.60 4.93 -4.06
CA LEU A 243 5.97 5.17 -5.36
C LEU A 243 4.60 4.47 -5.42
N PRO A 244 3.62 5.02 -6.17
CA PRO A 244 2.35 4.34 -6.39
C PRO A 244 2.55 2.93 -6.96
N MET A 245 1.72 1.97 -6.55
CA MET A 245 1.82 0.54 -6.95
C MET A 245 1.80 0.30 -8.47
N ASN A 246 1.22 1.22 -9.24
CA ASN A 246 1.17 1.16 -10.71
C ASN A 246 2.40 1.81 -11.38
N HIS A 247 3.30 2.42 -10.62
CA HIS A 247 4.51 3.04 -11.12
C HIS A 247 5.54 1.98 -11.50
N LYS A 248 6.22 2.15 -12.64
CA LYS A 248 7.18 1.16 -13.18
C LYS A 248 8.38 0.92 -12.26
N GLU A 249 8.77 1.93 -11.50
CA GLU A 249 9.92 1.89 -10.58
C GLU A 249 9.53 1.55 -9.14
N HIS A 250 8.24 1.30 -8.86
CA HIS A 250 7.81 0.85 -7.55
C HIS A 250 8.47 -0.48 -7.20
N MET A 251 9.01 -0.55 -5.99
CA MET A 251 9.66 -1.75 -5.46
C MET A 251 9.07 -2.10 -4.10
N PRO A 252 8.72 -3.37 -3.82
CA PRO A 252 8.75 -4.51 -4.74
C PRO A 252 7.71 -4.42 -5.88
N PRO A 253 7.98 -4.94 -7.10
CA PRO A 253 7.03 -4.84 -8.21
C PRO A 253 5.67 -5.50 -7.91
N LYS A 254 4.61 -5.04 -8.59
CA LYS A 254 3.27 -5.63 -8.47
C LYS A 254 3.30 -7.16 -8.65
N GLY A 255 2.75 -7.89 -7.67
CA GLY A 255 2.73 -9.36 -7.64
C GLY A 255 3.86 -10.01 -6.85
N LYS A 256 4.79 -9.23 -6.29
CA LYS A 256 5.76 -9.68 -5.28
C LYS A 256 5.30 -9.31 -3.86
N PRO A 257 5.79 -10.01 -2.81
CA PRO A 257 5.53 -9.64 -1.42
C PRO A 257 5.86 -8.17 -1.18
N GLN A 258 4.87 -7.39 -0.77
CA GLN A 258 5.02 -5.95 -0.53
C GLN A 258 5.52 -5.69 0.90
N LEU A 259 6.14 -4.53 1.10
CA LEU A 259 6.47 -4.04 2.42
C LEU A 259 5.18 -3.58 3.14
N THR A 260 5.05 -3.89 4.42
CA THR A 260 4.02 -3.29 5.29
C THR A 260 4.43 -1.87 5.69
N GLU A 261 3.47 -1.06 6.14
CA GLU A 261 3.75 0.29 6.66
C GLU A 261 4.76 0.24 7.84
N GLU A 262 4.70 -0.80 8.68
CA GLU A 262 5.67 -1.03 9.75
C GLU A 262 7.07 -1.37 9.23
N GLU A 263 7.18 -2.27 8.24
CA GLU A 263 8.47 -2.60 7.60
C GLU A 263 9.10 -1.37 6.93
N ILE A 264 8.29 -0.52 6.29
CA ILE A 264 8.73 0.76 5.70
C ILE A 264 9.22 1.71 6.80
N ALA A 265 8.49 1.83 7.91
CA ALA A 265 8.88 2.67 9.03
C ALA A 265 10.20 2.20 9.67
N ILE A 266 10.38 0.89 9.84
CA ILE A 266 11.63 0.30 10.35
C ILE A 266 12.81 0.66 9.44
N LEU A 267 12.66 0.46 8.12
CA LEU A 267 13.69 0.83 7.14
C LEU A 267 13.98 2.33 7.15
N TYR A 268 12.94 3.17 7.25
CA TYR A 268 13.06 4.61 7.35
C TYR A 268 13.89 5.03 8.57
N HIS A 269 13.55 4.51 9.76
CA HIS A 269 14.23 4.89 10.99
C HIS A 269 15.69 4.43 11.02
N TRP A 270 15.98 3.24 10.50
CA TRP A 270 17.35 2.74 10.36
C TRP A 270 18.18 3.57 9.38
N ILE A 271 17.63 3.92 8.22
CA ILE A 271 18.33 4.77 7.25
C ILE A 271 18.59 6.16 7.83
N ARG A 272 17.58 6.76 8.49
CA ARG A 272 17.68 8.10 9.09
C ARG A 272 18.80 8.21 10.13
N THR A 273 19.08 7.14 10.88
CA THR A 273 20.15 7.12 11.89
C THR A 273 21.53 6.79 11.35
N GLY A 274 21.68 6.62 10.03
CA GLY A 274 22.98 6.37 9.39
C GLY A 274 23.07 5.04 8.65
N GLY A 275 22.09 4.14 8.81
CA GLY A 275 22.14 2.80 8.21
C GLY A 275 23.27 1.94 8.76
N ASP A 276 23.59 2.05 10.06
CA ASP A 276 24.70 1.31 10.67
C ASP A 276 24.43 -0.22 10.63
N MET A 277 25.44 -0.96 10.17
CA MET A 277 25.41 -2.41 9.98
C MET A 277 25.77 -3.19 11.25
N LYS A 278 26.37 -2.51 12.26
CA LYS A 278 26.90 -3.14 13.47
C LYS A 278 26.24 -2.64 14.76
N GLN A 279 25.37 -1.65 14.66
CA GLN A 279 24.68 -1.08 15.82
C GLN A 279 23.82 -2.13 16.53
N LYS A 280 23.99 -2.27 17.85
CA LYS A 280 23.09 -3.08 18.68
C LYS A 280 21.81 -2.32 18.97
N LEU A 281 20.71 -3.06 19.06
CA LEU A 281 19.39 -2.53 19.37
C LEU A 281 19.30 -2.00 20.80
N ALA A 282 20.03 -2.60 21.74
CA ALA A 282 20.10 -2.14 23.13
C ALA A 282 20.88 -0.83 23.32
N ASP A 283 21.77 -0.48 22.41
CA ASP A 283 22.53 0.78 22.43
C ASP A 283 21.65 1.97 22.02
N LEU A 284 20.51 1.72 21.38
CA LEU A 284 19.53 2.75 21.06
C LEU A 284 18.77 3.18 22.34
N PRO A 285 18.47 4.48 22.52
CA PRO A 285 17.65 4.95 23.64
C PRO A 285 16.33 4.17 23.76
N ALA A 286 15.83 3.96 24.98
CA ALA A 286 14.56 3.27 25.19
C ALA A 286 13.36 3.95 24.50
N SER A 287 13.47 5.26 24.25
CA SER A 287 12.49 6.08 23.51
C SER A 287 12.73 6.12 21.99
N ASP A 288 13.76 5.45 21.48
CA ASP A 288 14.08 5.45 20.06
C ASP A 288 13.02 4.69 19.25
N SER A 289 12.53 5.31 18.18
CA SER A 289 11.44 4.76 17.37
C SER A 289 11.80 3.41 16.74
N LEU A 290 13.06 3.19 16.34
CA LEU A 290 13.49 1.91 15.79
C LEU A 290 13.49 0.83 16.87
N ARG A 291 13.93 1.17 18.09
CA ARG A 291 13.87 0.27 19.25
C ARG A 291 12.44 -0.08 19.64
N LEU A 292 11.53 0.90 19.67
CA LEU A 292 10.13 0.68 20.01
C LEU A 292 9.40 -0.18 18.97
N LEU A 293 9.62 0.08 17.67
CA LEU A 293 8.98 -0.66 16.57
C LEU A 293 9.44 -2.13 16.51
N THR A 294 10.67 -2.40 16.95
CA THR A 294 11.29 -3.74 16.83
C THR A 294 11.35 -4.49 18.16
N ALA A 295 10.99 -3.84 19.27
CA ALA A 295 10.95 -4.46 20.59
C ALA A 295 10.09 -5.72 20.60
N ALA A 296 8.96 -5.73 19.88
CA ALA A 296 8.08 -6.89 19.76
C ALA A 296 8.74 -8.10 19.07
N LEU A 297 9.72 -7.87 18.18
CA LEU A 297 10.42 -8.93 17.44
C LEU A 297 11.40 -9.71 18.32
N PHE A 298 11.99 -9.04 19.32
CA PHE A 298 12.90 -9.63 20.32
C PHE A 298 12.26 -9.73 21.69
N SER A 299 10.96 -9.47 21.77
CA SER A 299 10.13 -9.85 22.90
C SER A 299 9.93 -11.35 22.82
N THR A 300 11.00 -12.11 23.08
CA THR A 300 10.78 -13.31 23.84
C THR A 300 10.34 -12.83 25.20
N GLU A 301 9.03 -12.87 25.43
CA GLU A 301 8.63 -13.51 26.66
C GLU A 301 9.52 -14.74 26.81
N GLU A 302 10.26 -14.82 27.90
CA GLU A 302 10.71 -16.10 28.42
C GLU A 302 9.56 -17.05 28.14
N GLY A 303 9.71 -17.96 27.18
CA GLY A 303 8.79 -19.05 27.01
C GLY A 303 8.87 -19.76 28.34
N ASN A 304 7.97 -19.44 29.27
CA ASN A 304 7.99 -19.99 30.60
C ASN A 304 7.84 -21.49 30.35
N SER A 305 8.93 -22.24 30.50
CA SER A 305 8.84 -23.70 30.44
C SER A 305 8.11 -24.10 31.71
N TYR A 306 6.83 -24.40 31.57
CA TYR A 306 6.00 -24.81 32.69
C TYR A 306 6.30 -26.27 32.99
N ASN A 307 6.88 -26.52 34.16
CA ASN A 307 7.32 -27.86 34.57
C ASN A 307 6.22 -28.66 35.30
N PHE A 308 4.96 -28.26 35.15
CA PHE A 308 3.81 -28.93 35.76
C PHE A 308 2.99 -29.72 34.73
N ALA A 309 2.27 -30.74 35.21
CA ALA A 309 1.41 -31.56 34.36
C ALA A 309 0.21 -30.76 33.84
N ALA A 310 -0.15 -30.98 32.57
CA ALA A 310 -1.34 -30.41 31.95
C ALA A 310 -2.61 -30.90 32.65
N ALA A 311 -3.64 -30.04 32.71
CA ALA A 311 -4.96 -30.45 33.17
C ALA A 311 -5.59 -31.40 32.14
N GLY A 312 -6.43 -32.34 32.61
CA GLY A 312 -7.16 -33.24 31.71
C GLY A 312 -8.13 -32.47 30.82
N GLU A 313 -8.23 -32.86 29.54
CA GLU A 313 -9.13 -32.23 28.55
C GLU A 313 -10.58 -32.17 29.06
N SER A 314 -11.06 -33.23 29.72
CA SER A 314 -12.41 -33.27 30.31
C SER A 314 -12.63 -32.22 31.40
N THR A 315 -11.61 -31.87 32.17
CA THR A 315 -11.69 -30.83 33.20
C THR A 315 -11.74 -29.44 32.56
N ILE A 316 -11.00 -29.24 31.47
CA ILE A 316 -11.03 -28.00 30.69
C ILE A 316 -12.41 -27.82 30.04
N GLU A 317 -12.95 -28.88 29.44
CA GLU A 317 -14.31 -28.87 28.86
C GLU A 317 -15.39 -28.60 29.91
N GLU A 318 -15.32 -29.24 31.08
CA GLU A 318 -16.26 -29.01 32.19
C GLU A 318 -16.24 -27.56 32.68
N LEU A 319 -15.07 -26.93 32.71
CA LEU A 319 -14.93 -25.55 33.14
C LEU A 319 -15.36 -24.56 32.05
N ASN A 320 -15.37 -24.93 30.77
CA ASN A 320 -15.81 -24.04 29.70
C ASN A 320 -17.34 -23.80 29.73
N SER A 321 -17.73 -22.55 29.48
CA SER A 321 -19.15 -22.17 29.37
C SER A 321 -19.31 -20.99 28.40
N HIS A 322 -20.55 -20.60 28.09
CA HIS A 322 -20.81 -19.42 27.25
C HIS A 322 -20.20 -18.10 27.77
N TYR A 323 -19.85 -18.04 29.05
CA TYR A 323 -19.34 -16.83 29.73
C TYR A 323 -17.97 -17.02 30.37
N ARG A 324 -17.34 -18.19 30.18
CA ARG A 324 -16.01 -18.51 30.71
C ARG A 324 -15.26 -19.39 29.71
N VAL A 325 -14.12 -18.91 29.24
CA VAL A 325 -13.22 -19.65 28.35
C VAL A 325 -11.99 -20.06 29.13
N VAL A 326 -11.68 -21.34 29.13
CA VAL A 326 -10.47 -21.95 29.69
C VAL A 326 -9.72 -22.62 28.56
N GLN A 327 -8.48 -22.20 28.31
CA GLN A 327 -7.67 -22.70 27.19
C GLN A 327 -6.17 -22.67 27.48
N PRO A 328 -5.35 -23.51 26.82
CA PRO A 328 -3.90 -23.39 26.85
C PRO A 328 -3.42 -22.06 26.29
N ILE A 329 -2.37 -21.48 26.89
CA ILE A 329 -1.80 -20.20 26.42
C ILE A 329 -1.10 -20.31 25.06
N ALA A 330 -0.71 -21.52 24.66
CA ALA A 330 -0.07 -21.84 23.39
C ALA A 330 -0.33 -23.31 23.06
N ALA A 331 -0.12 -23.70 21.79
CA ALA A 331 -0.21 -25.10 21.38
C ALA A 331 0.74 -25.95 22.25
N GLU A 332 0.22 -27.07 22.79
CA GLU A 332 0.96 -28.01 23.65
C GLU A 332 1.43 -27.46 25.01
N SER A 333 1.02 -26.25 25.40
CA SER A 333 1.37 -25.69 26.71
C SER A 333 0.51 -26.29 27.83
N PRO A 334 1.09 -26.73 28.97
CA PRO A 334 0.30 -27.18 30.11
C PRO A 334 -0.32 -26.00 30.90
N ALA A 335 0.12 -24.76 30.63
CA ALA A 335 -0.38 -23.55 31.28
C ALA A 335 -1.68 -23.06 30.66
N LEU A 336 -2.62 -22.70 31.53
CA LEU A 336 -3.96 -22.28 31.16
C LEU A 336 -4.18 -20.79 31.38
N GLU A 337 -4.94 -20.19 30.46
CA GLU A 337 -5.57 -18.90 30.59
C GLU A 337 -7.08 -19.08 30.80
N VAL A 338 -7.64 -18.26 31.68
CA VAL A 338 -9.09 -18.17 31.92
C VAL A 338 -9.57 -16.76 31.64
N ASN A 339 -10.55 -16.65 30.74
CA ASN A 339 -11.21 -15.39 30.39
C ASN A 339 -12.70 -15.45 30.77
N TYR A 340 -13.16 -14.46 31.55
CA TYR A 340 -14.58 -14.28 31.86
C TYR A 340 -15.23 -13.18 31.01
N PHE A 341 -16.49 -13.42 30.63
CA PHE A 341 -17.29 -12.49 29.83
C PHE A 341 -18.70 -12.34 30.43
N GLY A 342 -19.39 -11.25 30.08
CA GLY A 342 -20.80 -11.07 30.48
C GLY A 342 -20.99 -10.72 31.96
N ALA A 343 -20.73 -9.46 32.33
CA ALA A 343 -20.79 -8.98 33.71
C ALA A 343 -22.12 -9.26 34.44
N SER A 344 -23.25 -9.33 33.73
CA SER A 344 -24.57 -9.62 34.31
C SER A 344 -24.77 -11.08 34.72
N GLN A 345 -23.98 -12.00 34.15
CA GLN A 345 -24.08 -13.45 34.42
C GLN A 345 -22.96 -13.94 35.34
N PHE A 346 -21.93 -13.12 35.57
CA PHE A 346 -20.81 -13.44 36.44
C PHE A 346 -21.27 -13.56 37.91
N LYS A 347 -20.89 -14.66 38.55
CA LYS A 347 -21.06 -14.88 39.99
C LYS A 347 -19.69 -15.17 40.62
N ALA A 348 -19.32 -14.43 41.66
CA ALA A 348 -17.99 -14.54 42.27
C ALA A 348 -17.71 -15.96 42.81
N GLU A 349 -18.73 -16.71 43.19
CA GLU A 349 -18.60 -18.10 43.65
C GLU A 349 -18.02 -19.02 42.56
N GLN A 350 -18.19 -18.70 41.28
CA GLN A 350 -17.65 -19.47 40.15
C GLN A 350 -16.12 -19.44 40.09
N LEU A 351 -15.47 -18.51 40.79
CA LEU A 351 -14.01 -18.54 40.93
C LEU A 351 -13.54 -19.77 41.71
N LYS A 352 -14.40 -20.38 42.55
CA LYS A 352 -14.11 -21.62 43.28
C LYS A 352 -13.95 -22.82 42.36
N ASP A 353 -14.63 -22.82 41.22
CA ASP A 353 -14.51 -23.91 40.25
C ASP A 353 -13.08 -24.01 39.69
N LEU A 354 -12.38 -22.87 39.59
CA LEU A 354 -11.02 -22.80 39.07
C LEU A 354 -10.00 -23.49 39.99
N LEU A 355 -10.35 -23.81 41.24
CA LEU A 355 -9.48 -24.56 42.14
C LEU A 355 -9.13 -25.95 41.60
N LYS A 356 -9.95 -26.49 40.68
CA LYS A 356 -9.66 -27.74 39.95
C LYS A 356 -8.41 -27.66 39.07
N ILE A 357 -8.05 -26.46 38.62
CA ILE A 357 -6.91 -26.17 37.73
C ILE A 357 -5.90 -25.21 38.38
N LYS A 358 -5.89 -25.14 39.73
CA LYS A 358 -5.08 -24.16 40.47
C LYS A 358 -3.58 -24.24 40.17
N ASP A 359 -3.09 -25.44 39.84
CA ASP A 359 -1.68 -25.70 39.58
C ASP A 359 -1.28 -25.40 38.12
N GLN A 360 -2.25 -25.12 37.24
CA GLN A 360 -2.07 -24.83 35.82
C GLN A 360 -2.51 -23.40 35.43
N LEU A 361 -3.27 -22.70 36.28
CA LEU A 361 -3.81 -21.38 35.96
C LEU A 361 -2.73 -20.29 36.04
N VAL A 362 -2.28 -19.82 34.88
CA VAL A 362 -1.21 -18.83 34.76
C VAL A 362 -1.73 -17.44 34.42
N ALA A 363 -2.83 -17.35 33.68
CA ALA A 363 -3.44 -16.07 33.30
C ALA A 363 -4.93 -16.05 33.65
N LEU A 364 -5.37 -15.00 34.33
CA LEU A 364 -6.76 -14.80 34.70
C LEU A 364 -7.24 -13.40 34.32
N ASN A 365 -8.27 -13.35 33.47
CA ASN A 365 -8.88 -12.13 33.01
C ASN A 365 -10.31 -11.97 33.54
N LEU A 366 -10.48 -10.98 34.42
CA LEU A 366 -11.75 -10.59 35.04
C LEU A 366 -12.14 -9.16 34.65
N ASN A 367 -11.63 -8.66 33.52
CA ASN A 367 -11.92 -7.32 33.03
C ASN A 367 -13.43 -7.04 32.99
N ARG A 368 -13.84 -5.89 33.56
CA ARG A 368 -15.25 -5.44 33.65
C ARG A 368 -16.21 -6.38 34.40
N MET A 369 -15.71 -7.43 35.05
CA MET A 369 -16.55 -8.29 35.87
C MET A 369 -16.89 -7.59 37.20
N PRO A 370 -18.07 -7.84 37.81
CA PRO A 370 -18.49 -7.19 39.05
C PRO A 370 -17.78 -7.79 40.29
N VAL A 371 -16.46 -7.92 40.23
CA VAL A 371 -15.58 -8.45 41.28
C VAL A 371 -15.28 -7.35 42.31
N SER A 372 -15.40 -7.69 43.59
CA SER A 372 -15.10 -6.85 44.75
C SER A 372 -13.85 -7.31 45.50
N ASP A 373 -13.38 -6.52 46.46
CA ASP A 373 -12.18 -6.83 47.26
C ASP A 373 -12.29 -8.17 48.02
N ALA A 374 -13.50 -8.58 48.41
CA ALA A 374 -13.72 -9.85 49.11
C ALA A 374 -13.61 -11.08 48.18
N ASP A 375 -13.93 -10.90 46.90
CA ASP A 375 -14.02 -12.01 45.94
C ASP A 375 -12.63 -12.51 45.51
N ILE A 376 -11.61 -11.66 45.60
CA ILE A 376 -10.25 -11.99 45.19
C ILE A 376 -9.44 -12.74 46.27
N GLU A 377 -9.98 -12.93 47.47
CA GLU A 377 -9.35 -13.70 48.55
C GLU A 377 -8.98 -15.13 48.08
N ILE A 378 -9.78 -15.70 47.19
CA ILE A 378 -9.53 -17.02 46.61
C ILE A 378 -8.26 -17.07 45.76
N LEU A 379 -7.82 -15.94 45.21
CA LEU A 379 -6.66 -15.88 44.31
C LEU A 379 -5.36 -16.31 45.00
N LYS A 380 -5.30 -16.24 46.34
CA LYS A 380 -4.17 -16.71 47.15
C LYS A 380 -3.86 -18.21 46.97
N GLN A 381 -4.83 -18.99 46.49
CA GLN A 381 -4.70 -20.43 46.30
C GLN A 381 -4.09 -20.83 44.94
N PHE A 382 -3.75 -19.88 44.08
CA PHE A 382 -3.21 -20.13 42.74
C PHE A 382 -1.69 -19.86 42.72
N PRO A 383 -0.85 -20.90 42.93
CA PRO A 383 0.59 -20.73 43.14
C PRO A 383 1.36 -20.27 41.90
N VAL A 384 0.78 -20.42 40.70
CA VAL A 384 1.44 -20.16 39.40
C VAL A 384 0.80 -19.02 38.60
N LEU A 385 -0.04 -18.19 39.24
CA LEU A 385 -0.72 -17.08 38.55
C LEU A 385 0.29 -15.97 38.24
N HIS A 386 0.66 -15.82 36.97
CA HIS A 386 1.60 -14.81 36.48
C HIS A 386 0.90 -13.54 36.02
N ASN A 387 -0.25 -13.66 35.35
CA ASN A 387 -0.92 -12.55 34.69
C ASN A 387 -2.34 -12.38 35.25
N LEU A 388 -2.64 -11.23 35.83
CA LEU A 388 -3.95 -10.94 36.42
C LEU A 388 -4.52 -9.62 35.89
N ASN A 389 -5.68 -9.69 35.24
CA ASN A 389 -6.39 -8.51 34.77
C ASN A 389 -7.67 -8.28 35.58
N LEU A 390 -7.65 -7.24 36.42
CA LEU A 390 -8.77 -6.75 37.24
C LEU A 390 -9.29 -5.40 36.75
N SER A 391 -8.98 -5.01 35.50
CA SER A 391 -9.32 -3.67 35.03
C SER A 391 -10.83 -3.46 34.96
N PHE A 392 -11.29 -2.26 35.34
CA PHE A 392 -12.71 -1.85 35.38
C PHE A 392 -13.58 -2.73 36.29
N THR A 393 -13.00 -3.32 37.33
CA THR A 393 -13.72 -4.02 38.41
C THR A 393 -13.98 -3.08 39.59
N LYS A 394 -14.65 -3.56 40.64
CA LYS A 394 -14.94 -2.76 41.86
C LYS A 394 -13.83 -2.86 42.91
N ILE A 395 -12.61 -3.17 42.47
CA ILE A 395 -11.44 -3.32 43.33
C ILE A 395 -10.97 -1.95 43.86
N THR A 396 -10.56 -1.92 45.13
CA THR A 396 -10.03 -0.74 45.84
C THR A 396 -8.71 -1.09 46.53
N ASP A 397 -8.14 -0.15 47.29
CA ASP A 397 -6.89 -0.36 48.04
C ASP A 397 -6.94 -1.57 48.99
N LYS A 398 -8.13 -1.98 49.44
CA LYS A 398 -8.31 -3.14 50.32
C LYS A 398 -7.89 -4.46 49.68
N ALA A 399 -7.85 -4.54 48.35
CA ALA A 399 -7.39 -5.70 47.60
C ALA A 399 -5.86 -5.85 47.59
N LEU A 400 -5.10 -4.75 47.74
CA LEU A 400 -3.65 -4.76 47.55
C LEU A 400 -2.90 -5.70 48.51
N PRO A 401 -3.26 -5.81 49.82
CA PRO A 401 -2.66 -6.80 50.72
C PRO A 401 -2.88 -8.26 50.29
N VAL A 402 -3.98 -8.54 49.58
CA VAL A 402 -4.26 -9.88 49.02
C VAL A 402 -3.37 -10.12 47.81
N LEU A 403 -3.28 -9.15 46.90
CA LEU A 403 -2.47 -9.23 45.69
C LEU A 403 -0.97 -9.37 45.99
N GLN A 404 -0.47 -8.75 47.06
CA GLN A 404 0.91 -8.91 47.53
C GLN A 404 1.29 -10.35 47.91
N GLN A 405 0.30 -11.20 48.21
CA GLN A 405 0.55 -12.60 48.55
C GLN A 405 0.72 -13.49 47.30
N LEU A 406 0.41 -12.98 46.11
CA LEU A 406 0.56 -13.68 44.83
C LEU A 406 2.02 -13.61 44.36
N LYS A 407 2.87 -14.45 44.96
CA LYS A 407 4.34 -14.39 44.76
C LYS A 407 4.81 -14.67 43.34
N ALA A 408 4.00 -15.35 42.52
CA ALA A 408 4.31 -15.66 41.13
C ALA A 408 3.86 -14.57 40.15
N LEU A 409 3.13 -13.54 40.62
CA LEU A 409 2.55 -12.53 39.75
C LEU A 409 3.64 -11.70 39.07
N LYS A 410 3.62 -11.69 37.74
CA LYS A 410 4.53 -10.92 36.88
C LYS A 410 3.83 -9.68 36.33
N GLU A 411 2.56 -9.79 35.97
CA GLU A 411 1.78 -8.69 35.38
C GLU A 411 0.44 -8.50 36.08
N LEU A 412 0.13 -7.24 36.39
CA LEU A 412 -1.11 -6.85 37.05
C LEU A 412 -1.75 -5.66 36.32
N SER A 413 -3.03 -5.79 35.99
CA SER A 413 -3.82 -4.68 35.44
C SER A 413 -4.92 -4.24 36.42
N LEU A 414 -4.82 -3.00 36.88
CA LEU A 414 -5.75 -2.30 37.78
C LEU A 414 -6.37 -1.07 37.12
N SER A 415 -6.30 -0.96 35.79
CA SER A 415 -6.82 0.19 35.06
C SER A 415 -8.33 0.36 35.28
N GLY A 416 -8.83 1.57 35.53
CA GLY A 416 -10.26 1.80 35.75
C GLY A 416 -10.81 1.32 37.11
N THR A 417 -9.96 0.96 38.07
CA THR A 417 -10.36 0.53 39.42
C THR A 417 -10.33 1.70 40.42
N GLY A 418 -10.83 1.47 41.64
CA GLY A 418 -10.81 2.44 42.74
C GLY A 418 -9.51 2.48 43.54
N VAL A 419 -8.43 1.87 43.03
CA VAL A 419 -7.11 1.88 43.67
C VAL A 419 -6.49 3.27 43.60
N SER A 420 -5.97 3.77 44.72
CA SER A 420 -5.37 5.10 44.88
C SER A 420 -3.85 5.06 44.74
N LYS A 421 -3.25 6.24 44.57
CA LYS A 421 -1.79 6.38 44.62
C LYS A 421 -1.22 6.01 45.99
N GLU A 422 -1.91 6.30 47.09
CA GLU A 422 -1.50 5.96 48.45
C GLU A 422 -1.50 4.43 48.64
N GLY A 423 -2.53 3.76 48.11
CA GLY A 423 -2.60 2.30 48.08
C GLY A 423 -1.38 1.70 47.39
N LEU A 424 -1.09 2.13 46.15
CA LEU A 424 0.07 1.62 45.41
C LEU A 424 1.41 1.98 46.06
N ALA A 425 1.51 3.14 46.72
CA ALA A 425 2.73 3.53 47.42
C ALA A 425 3.01 2.65 48.65
N ASN A 426 1.97 2.21 49.36
CA ASN A 426 2.10 1.39 50.56
C ASN A 426 2.23 -0.12 50.26
N HIS A 427 1.86 -0.55 49.06
CA HIS A 427 1.83 -1.97 48.69
C HIS A 427 2.64 -2.29 47.42
N PRO A 428 3.96 -1.99 47.38
CA PRO A 428 4.80 -2.37 46.25
C PRO A 428 4.88 -3.89 46.10
N MET A 429 4.97 -4.35 44.85
CA MET A 429 5.09 -5.76 44.47
C MET A 429 6.17 -5.91 43.40
N PRO A 430 6.94 -7.01 43.39
CA PRO A 430 8.02 -7.23 42.42
C PRO A 430 7.47 -7.69 41.05
N LEU A 431 6.73 -6.82 40.36
CA LEU A 431 6.11 -7.11 39.07
C LEU A 431 7.03 -6.71 37.90
N LYS A 432 6.82 -7.31 36.72
CA LYS A 432 7.38 -6.84 35.44
C LYS A 432 6.64 -5.59 34.97
N SER A 433 5.30 -5.63 34.99
CA SER A 433 4.44 -4.57 34.48
C SER A 433 3.23 -4.35 35.41
N LEU A 434 2.91 -3.09 35.69
CA LEU A 434 1.68 -2.67 36.38
C LEU A 434 0.94 -1.65 35.52
N TYR A 435 -0.29 -1.99 35.13
CA TYR A 435 -1.18 -1.08 34.40
C TYR A 435 -2.18 -0.45 35.35
N CYS A 436 -2.18 0.88 35.47
CA CYS A 436 -3.01 1.63 36.42
C CYS A 436 -3.73 2.83 35.78
N TRP A 437 -3.95 2.80 34.47
CA TRP A 437 -4.61 3.90 33.75
C TRP A 437 -6.05 4.11 34.23
N ASN A 438 -6.49 5.37 34.35
CA ASN A 438 -7.85 5.71 34.76
C ASN A 438 -8.25 5.12 36.12
N SER A 439 -7.27 4.86 37.00
CA SER A 439 -7.48 4.58 38.41
C SER A 439 -7.37 5.87 39.25
N GLY A 440 -7.27 5.76 40.57
CA GLY A 440 -6.94 6.90 41.46
C GLY A 440 -5.48 7.38 41.37
N VAL A 441 -4.77 7.06 40.28
CA VAL A 441 -3.36 7.42 40.00
C VAL A 441 -3.31 8.36 38.80
N ALA A 442 -2.79 9.57 38.98
CA ALA A 442 -2.58 10.51 37.89
C ALA A 442 -1.20 10.31 37.22
N ALA A 443 -1.05 10.75 35.97
CA ALA A 443 0.24 10.70 35.26
C ALA A 443 1.36 11.44 36.00
N ALA A 444 1.03 12.48 36.77
CA ALA A 444 1.98 13.23 37.58
C ALA A 444 2.51 12.44 38.79
N ASP A 445 1.80 11.42 39.26
CA ASP A 445 2.21 10.59 40.39
C ASP A 445 3.22 9.50 39.97
N LEU A 446 3.31 9.18 38.67
CA LEU A 446 4.16 8.10 38.13
C LEU A 446 5.64 8.21 38.51
N PRO A 447 6.32 9.36 38.41
CA PRO A 447 7.74 9.43 38.78
C PRO A 447 8.01 9.12 40.25
N GLY A 448 7.06 9.46 41.14
CA GLY A 448 7.14 9.14 42.56
C GLY A 448 6.91 7.66 42.83
N LEU A 449 5.87 7.09 42.22
CA LEU A 449 5.57 5.66 42.32
C LEU A 449 6.67 4.80 41.71
N GLN A 450 7.25 5.20 40.57
CA GLN A 450 8.34 4.46 39.91
C GLN A 450 9.56 4.29 40.83
N LYS A 451 9.87 5.27 41.69
CA LYS A 451 10.95 5.15 42.68
C LYS A 451 10.65 4.09 43.75
N ILE A 452 9.40 3.96 44.15
CA ILE A 452 8.95 2.98 45.16
C ILE A 452 8.90 1.58 44.56
N TRP A 453 8.40 1.46 43.33
CA TRP A 453 8.21 0.19 42.60
C TRP A 453 9.47 -0.31 41.88
N GLY A 454 10.53 0.51 41.85
CA GLY A 454 11.85 0.12 41.37
C GLY A 454 11.85 -0.26 39.88
N LYS A 455 12.08 -1.55 39.59
CA LYS A 455 12.22 -2.09 38.22
C LYS A 455 10.88 -2.37 37.53
N THR A 456 9.76 -2.35 38.24
CA THR A 456 8.44 -2.59 37.65
C THR A 456 8.08 -1.49 36.66
N ARG A 457 7.67 -1.86 35.44
CA ARG A 457 7.18 -0.89 34.46
C ARG A 457 5.79 -0.40 34.85
N LEU A 458 5.66 0.87 35.21
CA LEU A 458 4.37 1.49 35.54
C LEU A 458 3.75 2.15 34.30
N GLU A 459 2.55 1.73 33.94
CA GLU A 459 1.80 2.23 32.78
C GLU A 459 0.51 2.91 33.24
N ALA A 460 0.41 4.24 33.16
CA ALA A 460 -0.81 4.99 33.49
C ALA A 460 -1.50 5.63 32.28
N GLY A 461 -1.21 5.15 31.06
CA GLY A 461 -1.93 5.53 29.84
C GLY A 461 -1.02 5.81 28.64
N PHE A 462 -1.66 6.21 27.54
CA PHE A 462 -1.01 6.52 26.26
C PHE A 462 -0.53 7.98 26.19
N SER A 463 0.78 8.21 25.96
CA SER A 463 1.35 9.52 25.60
C SER A 463 1.32 9.71 24.09
N GLY A 464 0.40 10.55 23.59
CA GLY A 464 0.15 10.73 22.15
C GLY A 464 1.23 11.48 21.36
N ASP A 465 2.44 11.59 21.86
CA ASP A 465 3.52 12.37 21.25
C ASP A 465 4.16 11.68 20.02
N THR A 466 3.78 10.43 19.72
CA THR A 466 4.36 9.63 18.62
C THR A 466 3.40 9.32 17.46
N ILE A 467 2.11 9.65 17.56
CA ILE A 467 1.16 9.47 16.45
C ILE A 467 0.90 10.81 15.76
N LEU A 468 1.54 11.00 14.60
CA LEU A 468 1.27 12.13 13.71
C LEU A 468 -0.07 11.90 12.97
N ILE A 469 -1.16 12.41 13.53
CA ILE A 469 -2.49 12.33 12.91
C ILE A 469 -2.62 13.42 11.84
N GLN A 470 -3.12 13.06 10.65
CA GLN A 470 -3.45 14.04 9.61
C GLN A 470 -4.80 14.72 9.87
N LEU A 471 -4.83 16.05 9.74
CA LEU A 471 -6.06 16.84 9.85
C LEU A 471 -6.97 16.63 8.64
N ASN A 472 -8.27 16.72 8.88
CA ASN A 472 -9.27 16.76 7.81
C ASN A 472 -9.21 18.10 7.05
N ALA A 473 -9.69 18.13 5.81
CA ALA A 473 -9.73 19.38 5.04
C ALA A 473 -10.67 20.42 5.69
N PRO A 474 -10.37 21.73 5.59
CA PRO A 474 -11.29 22.79 5.96
C PRO A 474 -12.58 22.75 5.14
N ILE A 475 -13.67 23.24 5.72
CA ILE A 475 -14.98 23.35 5.06
C ILE A 475 -15.21 24.79 4.66
N VAL A 476 -15.44 25.00 3.35
CA VAL A 476 -15.93 26.27 2.81
C VAL A 476 -17.46 26.24 2.89
N GLN A 477 -18.06 27.09 3.74
CA GLN A 477 -19.49 27.04 4.04
C GLN A 477 -20.37 27.74 2.99
N ASN A 478 -19.79 28.59 2.15
CA ASN A 478 -20.54 29.33 1.12
C ASN A 478 -20.97 28.39 -0.01
N GLU A 479 -22.27 28.12 -0.14
CA GLU A 479 -22.81 27.18 -1.13
C GLU A 479 -22.84 27.75 -2.56
N GLU A 480 -23.10 29.05 -2.69
CA GLU A 480 -23.21 29.73 -3.99
C GLU A 480 -21.84 29.89 -4.66
N GLN A 481 -21.75 29.47 -5.92
CA GLN A 481 -20.53 29.60 -6.74
C GLN A 481 -20.49 30.92 -7.53
N ILE A 482 -21.66 31.50 -7.83
CA ILE A 482 -21.83 32.77 -8.52
C ILE A 482 -22.49 33.75 -7.55
N PHE A 483 -22.01 34.99 -7.48
CA PHE A 483 -22.58 36.02 -6.60
C PHE A 483 -22.68 37.38 -7.31
N SER A 484 -23.75 38.12 -7.04
CA SER A 484 -23.95 39.50 -7.52
C SER A 484 -23.64 40.57 -6.49
N LYS A 485 -23.60 40.20 -5.20
CA LYS A 485 -23.28 41.09 -4.08
C LYS A 485 -22.09 40.55 -3.30
N PRO A 486 -21.19 41.42 -2.81
CA PRO A 486 -20.08 40.97 -1.97
C PRO A 486 -20.59 40.18 -0.78
N PHE A 487 -19.90 39.08 -0.47
CA PHE A 487 -20.25 38.20 0.64
C PHE A 487 -19.02 37.92 1.50
N ASP A 488 -19.28 37.43 2.70
CA ASP A 488 -18.22 37.02 3.60
C ASP A 488 -17.89 35.54 3.43
N LEU A 489 -16.63 35.25 3.08
CA LEU A 489 -16.07 33.89 3.05
C LEU A 489 -16.06 33.33 4.47
N LYS A 490 -16.72 32.17 4.62
CA LYS A 490 -16.85 31.44 5.88
C LYS A 490 -16.12 30.10 5.79
N LEU A 491 -15.02 29.99 6.55
CA LEU A 491 -14.25 28.76 6.68
C LEU A 491 -14.49 28.15 8.06
N LYS A 492 -14.62 26.83 8.12
CA LYS A 492 -14.80 26.07 9.36
C LYS A 492 -13.93 24.82 9.38
N HIS A 493 -13.51 24.42 10.58
CA HIS A 493 -12.89 23.13 10.83
C HIS A 493 -13.47 22.50 12.10
N PHE A 494 -13.57 21.17 12.17
CA PHE A 494 -14.19 20.49 13.31
C PHE A 494 -13.22 20.30 14.49
N VAL A 495 -11.92 20.25 14.23
CA VAL A 495 -10.89 20.15 15.29
C VAL A 495 -10.58 21.55 15.82
N GLN A 496 -10.69 21.72 17.14
CA GLN A 496 -10.38 22.95 17.86
C GLN A 496 -8.86 23.21 17.93
N GLY A 497 -8.47 24.50 17.95
CA GLY A 497 -7.06 24.93 18.04
C GLY A 497 -6.26 24.66 16.76
N VAL A 498 -6.91 24.76 15.60
CA VAL A 498 -6.30 24.62 14.27
C VAL A 498 -6.16 26.00 13.64
N ASP A 499 -5.00 26.27 13.07
CA ASP A 499 -4.74 27.44 12.24
C ASP A 499 -5.22 27.18 10.82
N LEU A 500 -6.32 27.84 10.44
CA LEU A 500 -6.80 27.82 9.07
C LEU A 500 -6.05 28.88 8.26
N ARG A 501 -5.33 28.46 7.22
CA ARG A 501 -4.64 29.37 6.28
C ARG A 501 -5.37 29.35 4.94
N TYR A 502 -5.39 30.47 4.24
CA TYR A 502 -6.05 30.57 2.94
C TYR A 502 -5.34 31.52 1.98
N THR A 503 -5.66 31.38 0.70
CA THR A 503 -5.23 32.25 -0.39
C THR A 503 -6.45 32.57 -1.26
N LEU A 504 -6.43 33.74 -1.92
CA LEU A 504 -7.53 34.23 -2.77
C LEU A 504 -7.13 34.29 -4.26
N ASP A 505 -5.85 34.11 -4.55
CA ASP A 505 -5.27 34.16 -5.90
C ASP A 505 -5.08 32.77 -6.51
N GLY A 506 -5.49 31.70 -5.81
CA GLY A 506 -5.30 30.31 -6.24
C GLY A 506 -3.92 29.71 -5.97
N SER A 507 -3.00 30.45 -5.34
CA SER A 507 -1.72 29.89 -4.85
C SER A 507 -1.93 28.90 -3.70
N GLU A 508 -0.99 27.98 -3.46
CA GLU A 508 -1.12 27.01 -2.36
C GLU A 508 -0.94 27.70 -0.99
N PRO A 509 -1.82 27.46 0.00
CA PRO A 509 -1.65 28.00 1.34
C PRO A 509 -0.41 27.43 2.04
N ASP A 510 0.51 28.33 2.39
CA ASP A 510 1.72 28.05 3.13
C ASP A 510 1.51 28.19 4.66
N SER A 511 2.22 27.36 5.41
CA SER A 511 2.10 27.30 6.87
C SER A 511 2.66 28.53 7.60
N LEU A 512 3.57 29.29 6.97
CA LEU A 512 4.28 30.40 7.59
C LEU A 512 3.76 31.74 7.08
N THR A 513 3.57 31.86 5.77
CA THR A 513 3.38 33.14 5.07
C THR A 513 1.94 33.43 4.70
N SER A 514 1.09 32.43 4.50
CA SER A 514 -0.31 32.67 4.11
C SER A 514 -1.12 33.27 5.26
N PRO A 515 -2.11 34.14 4.98
CA PRO A 515 -2.98 34.72 6.01
C PRO A 515 -3.69 33.65 6.85
N VAL A 516 -3.74 33.86 8.17
CA VAL A 516 -4.56 33.06 9.09
C VAL A 516 -6.00 33.57 9.06
N TYR A 517 -6.96 32.67 8.91
CA TYR A 517 -8.38 32.96 8.96
C TYR A 517 -8.82 33.18 10.41
N SER A 518 -8.91 34.45 10.82
CA SER A 518 -9.36 34.87 12.15
C SER A 518 -10.80 35.41 12.17
N GLY A 519 -11.47 35.45 11.01
CA GLY A 519 -12.82 35.98 10.88
C GLY A 519 -13.29 36.08 9.42
N PRO A 520 -14.51 36.59 9.19
CA PRO A 520 -15.10 36.66 7.86
C PRO A 520 -14.26 37.52 6.90
N VAL A 521 -13.96 37.01 5.71
CA VAL A 521 -13.16 37.70 4.68
C VAL A 521 -14.08 38.10 3.53
N LYS A 522 -14.13 39.38 3.20
CA LYS A 522 -15.05 39.87 2.16
C LYS A 522 -14.53 39.53 0.76
N ILE A 523 -15.37 38.87 -0.03
CA ILE A 523 -15.13 38.56 -1.45
C ILE A 523 -16.05 39.45 -2.28
N SER A 524 -15.46 40.25 -3.18
CA SER A 524 -16.18 41.23 -4.01
C SER A 524 -16.00 41.04 -5.51
N SER A 525 -15.13 40.14 -5.94
CA SER A 525 -14.84 39.83 -7.35
C SER A 525 -14.54 38.34 -7.51
N SER A 526 -14.52 37.83 -8.75
CA SER A 526 -14.12 36.46 -9.03
C SER A 526 -12.79 36.12 -8.37
N THR A 527 -12.78 35.02 -7.60
CA THR A 527 -11.69 34.68 -6.68
C THR A 527 -11.53 33.16 -6.58
N GLN A 528 -10.29 32.67 -6.65
CA GLN A 528 -10.00 31.26 -6.36
C GLN A 528 -9.56 31.13 -4.90
N VAL A 529 -10.45 30.59 -4.07
CA VAL A 529 -10.15 30.36 -2.65
C VAL A 529 -9.51 29.00 -2.50
N LYS A 530 -8.28 28.96 -1.97
CA LYS A 530 -7.69 27.73 -1.42
C LYS A 530 -7.52 27.86 0.08
N ALA A 531 -7.77 26.79 0.82
CA ALA A 531 -7.60 26.76 2.27
C ALA A 531 -7.00 25.45 2.78
N ARG A 532 -6.22 25.53 3.86
CA ARG A 532 -5.55 24.39 4.48
C ARG A 532 -5.48 24.56 6.00
N ALA A 533 -5.59 23.46 6.73
CA ALA A 533 -5.56 23.42 8.20
C ALA A 533 -4.17 22.99 8.71
N PHE A 534 -3.66 23.72 9.70
CA PHE A 534 -2.38 23.47 10.37
C PHE A 534 -2.56 23.37 11.89
N LYS A 535 -1.82 22.46 12.53
CA LYS A 535 -1.75 22.35 13.99
C LYS A 535 -0.40 21.77 14.38
N LYS A 536 0.22 22.32 15.42
CA LYS A 536 1.52 21.86 15.91
C LYS A 536 1.42 20.39 16.35
N GLY A 537 2.35 19.54 15.89
CA GLY A 537 2.36 18.10 16.20
C GLY A 537 1.39 17.25 15.36
N TRP A 538 0.76 17.82 14.33
CA TRP A 538 -0.16 17.12 13.42
C TRP A 538 0.31 17.27 11.98
N ILE A 539 -0.06 16.32 11.11
CA ILE A 539 0.12 16.49 9.67
C ILE A 539 -0.97 17.43 9.18
N SER A 540 -0.58 18.49 8.46
CA SER A 540 -1.51 19.45 7.86
C SER A 540 -2.52 18.76 6.94
N SER A 541 -3.72 19.32 6.83
CA SER A 541 -4.77 18.74 6.00
C SER A 541 -4.42 18.71 4.51
N THR A 542 -5.25 18.05 3.71
CA THR A 542 -5.30 18.33 2.26
C THR A 542 -5.83 19.75 2.01
N THR A 543 -5.46 20.35 0.87
CA THR A 543 -5.95 21.68 0.46
C THR A 543 -7.37 21.55 -0.11
N VAL A 544 -8.30 22.38 0.37
CA VAL A 544 -9.59 22.59 -0.29
C VAL A 544 -9.48 23.75 -1.26
N SER A 545 -10.03 23.61 -2.48
CA SER A 545 -10.06 24.66 -3.50
C SER A 545 -11.51 24.90 -3.94
N ARG A 546 -11.97 26.15 -3.89
CA ARG A 546 -13.28 26.57 -4.39
C ARG A 546 -13.14 27.84 -5.21
N GLN A 547 -13.74 27.83 -6.39
CA GLN A 547 -13.79 28.99 -7.26
C GLN A 547 -15.11 29.73 -7.04
N PHE A 548 -15.04 31.04 -6.84
CA PHE A 548 -16.21 31.92 -6.81
C PHE A 548 -16.16 32.88 -8.00
N PHE A 549 -17.32 33.14 -8.59
CA PHE A 549 -17.46 34.03 -9.73
C PHE A 549 -18.32 35.23 -9.37
N GLY A 550 -17.74 36.42 -9.53
CA GLY A 550 -18.50 37.64 -9.50
C GLY A 550 -19.34 37.76 -10.76
N SER A 551 -20.65 37.67 -10.60
CA SER A 551 -21.63 38.53 -11.28
C SER A 551 -21.10 39.56 -12.26
N GLY A 552 -20.44 40.54 -11.64
CA GLY A 552 -20.51 41.92 -12.07
C GLY A 552 -21.91 42.52 -11.89
N GLY A 553 -22.98 41.75 -11.95
CA GLY A 553 -24.37 42.22 -11.97
C GLY A 553 -24.93 42.19 -13.39
N LYS A 554 -26.26 42.00 -13.48
CA LYS A 554 -26.91 41.61 -14.73
C LYS A 554 -27.04 42.79 -15.72
N PRO A 555 -26.81 42.56 -17.02
CA PRO A 555 -27.20 43.52 -18.05
C PRO A 555 -28.72 43.66 -18.11
N ASP A 556 -29.21 44.76 -18.68
CA ASP A 556 -30.66 44.99 -18.83
C ASP A 556 -31.30 44.02 -19.82
N SER A 557 -30.57 43.67 -20.89
CA SER A 557 -31.04 42.72 -21.89
C SER A 557 -29.87 41.96 -22.54
N ILE A 558 -30.14 40.71 -22.92
CA ILE A 558 -29.31 39.95 -23.86
C ILE A 558 -30.18 39.51 -25.03
N ARG A 559 -29.83 39.95 -26.23
CA ARG A 559 -30.48 39.53 -27.46
C ARG A 559 -29.55 38.64 -28.28
N LEU A 560 -29.95 37.38 -28.46
CA LEU A 560 -29.26 36.47 -29.37
C LEU A 560 -29.50 36.94 -30.81
N LEU A 561 -28.44 37.33 -31.52
CA LEU A 561 -28.50 37.73 -32.93
C LEU A 561 -28.55 36.49 -33.83
N THR A 562 -28.00 35.38 -33.35
CA THR A 562 -28.04 34.08 -34.01
C THR A 562 -28.64 33.03 -33.06
N PRO A 563 -29.57 32.19 -33.53
CA PRO A 563 -30.21 31.19 -32.67
C PRO A 563 -29.21 30.07 -32.29
N PRO A 564 -29.31 29.53 -31.07
CA PRO A 564 -28.62 28.29 -30.70
C PRO A 564 -29.23 27.10 -31.44
N ASP A 565 -28.56 25.94 -31.39
CA ASP A 565 -29.15 24.71 -31.92
C ASP A 565 -30.46 24.37 -31.17
N PRO A 566 -31.53 23.95 -31.87
CA PRO A 566 -32.82 23.64 -31.23
C PRO A 566 -32.72 22.62 -30.09
N SER A 567 -31.73 21.72 -30.16
CA SER A 567 -31.48 20.67 -29.15
C SER A 567 -30.85 21.22 -27.88
N TYR A 568 -30.23 22.40 -27.94
CA TYR A 568 -29.43 23.01 -26.88
C TYR A 568 -29.71 24.52 -26.76
N LYS A 569 -30.98 24.89 -26.70
CA LYS A 569 -31.44 26.29 -26.71
C LYS A 569 -31.57 26.95 -25.33
N GLY A 570 -31.45 26.16 -24.25
CA GLY A 570 -31.72 26.60 -22.88
C GLY A 570 -33.00 27.43 -22.77
N ASN A 571 -32.94 28.49 -21.98
CA ASN A 571 -33.96 29.54 -21.89
C ASN A 571 -33.66 30.74 -22.81
N GLY A 572 -32.82 30.55 -23.84
CA GLY A 572 -32.35 31.64 -24.70
C GLY A 572 -31.37 32.56 -23.97
N GLY A 573 -31.40 33.86 -24.26
CA GLY A 573 -30.43 34.83 -23.74
C GLY A 573 -30.42 34.97 -22.21
N SER A 574 -31.51 34.64 -21.52
CA SER A 574 -31.58 34.68 -20.05
C SER A 574 -30.72 33.60 -19.39
N THR A 575 -30.48 32.47 -20.06
CA THR A 575 -29.59 31.40 -19.58
C THR A 575 -28.21 31.96 -19.23
N LEU A 576 -27.73 32.95 -19.97
CA LEU A 576 -26.38 33.49 -19.85
C LEU A 576 -26.18 34.44 -18.66
N ILE A 577 -27.26 34.78 -17.94
CA ILE A 577 -27.28 35.77 -16.86
C ILE A 577 -28.21 35.33 -15.72
N ASP A 578 -28.58 34.05 -15.65
CA ASP A 578 -29.47 33.54 -14.61
C ASP A 578 -28.75 33.27 -13.29
N GLU A 579 -27.41 33.36 -13.26
CA GLU A 579 -26.53 33.04 -12.13
C GLU A 579 -26.56 31.56 -11.72
N ILE A 580 -26.96 30.69 -12.66
CA ILE A 580 -27.01 29.25 -12.49
C ILE A 580 -25.89 28.62 -13.30
N LYS A 581 -24.84 28.18 -12.60
CA LYS A 581 -23.73 27.47 -13.24
C LYS A 581 -24.22 26.16 -13.89
N GLY A 582 -23.82 25.97 -15.15
CA GLY A 582 -23.99 24.73 -15.89
C GLY A 582 -23.25 23.58 -15.21
N ASP A 583 -23.80 22.37 -15.36
CA ASP A 583 -23.20 21.13 -14.86
C ASP A 583 -22.54 20.33 -15.99
N GLY A 584 -21.83 19.27 -15.64
CA GLY A 584 -21.20 18.38 -16.61
C GLY A 584 -22.17 17.68 -17.58
N ASN A 585 -23.48 17.74 -17.34
CA ASN A 585 -24.47 17.24 -18.28
C ASN A 585 -24.91 18.38 -19.21
N PHE A 586 -24.30 18.46 -20.40
CA PHE A 586 -24.64 19.47 -21.41
C PHE A 586 -26.09 19.38 -21.96
N ARG A 587 -26.86 18.36 -21.57
CA ARG A 587 -28.30 18.21 -21.87
C ARG A 587 -29.21 18.67 -20.74
N SER A 588 -28.68 19.24 -19.66
CA SER A 588 -29.45 19.69 -18.49
C SER A 588 -30.37 20.89 -18.77
N GLY A 589 -30.28 21.50 -19.95
CA GLY A 589 -31.03 22.71 -20.32
C GLY A 589 -30.38 24.01 -19.81
N LYS A 590 -29.25 23.92 -19.09
CA LYS A 590 -28.49 25.07 -18.57
C LYS A 590 -27.48 25.66 -19.56
N TRP A 591 -27.41 25.11 -20.77
CA TRP A 591 -26.37 25.45 -21.74
C TRP A 591 -26.98 25.89 -23.07
N LEU A 592 -26.32 26.85 -23.72
CA LEU A 592 -26.54 27.20 -25.11
C LEU A 592 -25.49 26.54 -25.99
N GLY A 593 -25.92 25.73 -26.95
CA GLY A 593 -25.05 24.97 -27.86
C GLY A 593 -25.00 25.56 -29.27
N TYR A 594 -23.79 25.74 -29.81
CA TYR A 594 -23.54 26.25 -31.15
C TYR A 594 -22.52 25.36 -31.89
N MET A 595 -22.79 25.07 -33.17
CA MET A 595 -21.89 24.29 -34.04
C MET A 595 -21.90 24.80 -35.48
N ASN A 596 -23.09 25.11 -36.02
CA ASN A 596 -23.24 25.48 -37.42
C ASN A 596 -23.07 26.99 -37.69
N ASN A 597 -23.36 27.80 -36.69
CA ASN A 597 -23.24 29.25 -36.67
C ASN A 597 -22.36 29.68 -35.50
N ASN A 598 -21.77 30.88 -35.61
CA ASN A 598 -21.17 31.54 -34.47
C ASN A 598 -22.28 31.89 -33.47
N MET A 599 -21.95 31.89 -32.18
CA MET A 599 -22.79 32.48 -31.16
C MET A 599 -22.57 33.99 -31.20
N GLU A 600 -23.54 34.71 -31.77
CA GLU A 600 -23.56 36.16 -31.77
C GLU A 600 -24.69 36.68 -30.89
N LEU A 601 -24.36 37.56 -29.95
CA LEU A 601 -25.34 38.20 -29.07
C LEU A 601 -24.98 39.65 -28.83
N LEU A 602 -26.02 40.44 -28.52
CA LEU A 602 -25.93 41.83 -28.11
C LEU A 602 -26.34 41.92 -26.64
N VAL A 603 -25.47 42.52 -25.84
CA VAL A 603 -25.69 42.87 -24.44
C VAL A 603 -25.95 44.36 -24.37
N GLU A 604 -27.04 44.76 -23.72
CA GLU A 604 -27.43 46.16 -23.60
C GLU A 604 -27.47 46.59 -22.13
N PHE A 605 -26.95 47.78 -21.87
CA PHE A 605 -27.02 48.45 -20.57
C PHE A 605 -27.80 49.75 -20.74
N LYS A 606 -28.88 49.95 -19.97
CA LYS A 606 -29.68 51.19 -20.01
C LYS A 606 -28.87 52.40 -19.60
N ALA A 607 -27.96 52.23 -18.65
CA ALA A 607 -26.96 53.22 -18.27
C ALA A 607 -25.56 52.72 -18.65
N PRO A 608 -24.71 53.53 -19.30
CA PRO A 608 -23.34 53.13 -19.64
C PRO A 608 -22.59 52.62 -18.40
N ARG A 609 -21.93 51.48 -18.55
CA ARG A 609 -21.33 50.74 -17.45
C ARG A 609 -19.82 50.63 -17.62
N SER A 610 -19.07 50.96 -16.57
CA SER A 610 -17.62 50.70 -16.52
C SER A 610 -17.38 49.20 -16.37
N LEU A 611 -16.64 48.61 -17.31
CA LEU A 611 -16.29 47.19 -17.33
C LEU A 611 -14.80 47.02 -17.53
N ARG A 612 -14.20 46.08 -16.78
CA ARG A 612 -12.78 45.73 -16.84
C ARG A 612 -12.56 44.37 -17.47
N THR A 613 -13.48 43.44 -17.29
CA THR A 613 -13.39 42.08 -17.82
C THR A 613 -14.75 41.58 -18.24
N ILE A 614 -14.79 40.85 -19.34
CA ILE A 614 -15.92 39.99 -19.66
C ILE A 614 -15.44 38.54 -19.68
N SER A 615 -16.18 37.67 -19.02
CA SER A 615 -15.82 36.26 -18.93
C SER A 615 -16.92 35.39 -19.49
N VAL A 616 -16.53 34.40 -20.29
CA VAL A 616 -17.42 33.42 -20.89
C VAL A 616 -17.19 32.08 -20.21
N SER A 617 -18.20 31.52 -19.57
CA SER A 617 -18.15 30.16 -19.04
C SER A 617 -18.54 29.15 -20.10
N GLY A 618 -17.77 28.06 -20.23
CA GLY A 618 -18.02 27.01 -21.20
C GLY A 618 -17.65 25.62 -20.71
N LEU A 619 -18.21 24.61 -21.36
CA LEU A 619 -17.89 23.20 -21.13
C LEU A 619 -16.92 22.70 -22.19
N VAL A 620 -15.98 21.84 -21.81
CA VAL A 620 -15.12 21.10 -22.73
C VAL A 620 -15.31 19.61 -22.47
N SER A 621 -15.75 18.88 -23.50
CA SER A 621 -15.97 17.43 -23.47
C SER A 621 -15.57 16.85 -24.82
N VAL A 622 -14.29 16.46 -24.92
CA VAL A 622 -13.67 16.00 -26.18
C VAL A 622 -14.46 14.84 -26.78
N GLY A 623 -14.79 13.82 -25.99
CA GLY A 623 -15.57 12.67 -26.46
C GLY A 623 -16.96 13.02 -27.01
N SER A 624 -17.54 14.15 -26.58
CA SER A 624 -18.83 14.66 -27.03
C SER A 624 -18.70 15.74 -28.11
N TYR A 625 -17.50 15.93 -28.67
CA TYR A 625 -17.21 16.89 -29.74
C TYR A 625 -17.34 18.35 -29.26
N ILE A 626 -17.40 18.59 -27.94
CA ILE A 626 -17.48 19.91 -27.33
C ILE A 626 -16.06 20.41 -27.07
N MET A 627 -15.67 21.44 -27.80
CA MET A 627 -14.31 21.96 -27.83
C MET A 627 -14.26 23.38 -27.27
N PRO A 628 -13.10 23.85 -26.77
CA PRO A 628 -12.90 25.27 -26.56
C PRO A 628 -13.20 26.04 -27.85
N PRO A 629 -13.80 27.24 -27.77
CA PRO A 629 -14.02 28.08 -28.93
C PRO A 629 -12.73 28.27 -29.74
N ALA A 630 -12.85 28.32 -31.06
CA ALA A 630 -11.72 28.69 -31.91
C ALA A 630 -11.28 30.14 -31.65
N GLU A 631 -12.25 30.99 -31.33
CA GLU A 631 -12.05 32.42 -31.11
C GLU A 631 -13.23 33.00 -30.33
N ILE A 632 -12.93 33.94 -29.42
CA ILE A 632 -13.91 34.78 -28.74
C ILE A 632 -13.58 36.23 -29.06
N GLN A 633 -14.58 37.00 -29.49
CA GLN A 633 -14.45 38.43 -29.80
C GLN A 633 -15.48 39.24 -29.02
N VAL A 634 -15.04 40.38 -28.50
CA VAL A 634 -15.90 41.35 -27.81
C VAL A 634 -15.81 42.66 -28.56
N TRP A 635 -16.95 43.15 -29.01
CA TRP A 635 -17.09 44.45 -29.64
C TRP A 635 -17.85 45.37 -28.68
N GLY A 636 -17.32 46.57 -28.42
CA GLY A 636 -17.95 47.52 -27.51
C GLY A 636 -18.34 48.82 -28.20
N ALA A 637 -19.41 49.43 -27.72
CA ALA A 637 -19.84 50.77 -28.07
C ALA A 637 -20.05 51.61 -26.81
N GLU A 638 -19.51 52.83 -26.83
CA GLU A 638 -19.82 53.89 -25.87
C GLU A 638 -21.17 54.54 -26.26
N ALA A 639 -21.77 55.35 -25.38
CA ALA A 639 -23.09 55.93 -25.63
C ALA A 639 -23.15 56.71 -26.97
N GLY A 640 -23.99 56.24 -27.92
CA GLY A 640 -24.13 56.83 -29.26
C GLY A 640 -23.01 56.49 -30.26
N GLY A 641 -22.04 55.65 -29.89
CA GLY A 641 -20.93 55.21 -30.74
C GLY A 641 -21.20 53.93 -31.53
N ALA A 642 -20.38 53.69 -32.55
CA ALA A 642 -20.40 52.43 -33.31
C ALA A 642 -19.64 51.30 -32.57
N LEU A 643 -20.09 50.06 -32.76
CA LEU A 643 -19.41 48.86 -32.22
C LEU A 643 -18.00 48.72 -32.83
N LYS A 644 -16.98 48.64 -31.97
CA LYS A 644 -15.57 48.39 -32.35
C LYS A 644 -15.04 47.17 -31.60
N LEU A 645 -14.16 46.40 -32.22
CA LEU A 645 -13.51 45.26 -31.57
C LEU A 645 -12.61 45.77 -30.44
N ILE A 646 -12.91 45.37 -29.20
CA ILE A 646 -12.20 45.82 -28.00
C ILE A 646 -11.40 44.72 -27.32
N ALA A 647 -11.79 43.45 -27.49
CA ALA A 647 -11.03 42.31 -26.98
C ALA A 647 -11.19 41.08 -27.88
N ARG A 648 -10.17 40.23 -27.87
CA ARG A 648 -10.10 39.00 -28.64
C ARG A 648 -9.28 37.96 -27.87
N GLU A 649 -9.78 36.74 -27.78
CA GLU A 649 -9.09 35.61 -27.15
C GLU A 649 -9.09 34.41 -28.11
N LEU A 650 -7.99 33.65 -28.12
CA LEU A 650 -7.82 32.43 -28.91
C LEU A 650 -7.54 31.24 -27.98
N PRO A 651 -8.60 30.59 -27.45
CA PRO A 651 -8.44 29.49 -26.52
C PRO A 651 -7.61 28.33 -27.08
N ARG A 652 -6.65 27.85 -26.27
CA ARG A 652 -5.85 26.67 -26.60
C ARG A 652 -6.74 25.43 -26.69
N GLN A 653 -6.61 24.69 -27.79
CA GLN A 653 -7.34 23.44 -28.00
C GLN A 653 -6.78 22.30 -27.12
N PRO A 654 -7.64 21.35 -26.68
CA PRO A 654 -7.27 20.32 -25.73
C PRO A 654 -6.36 19.24 -26.36
N ALA A 655 -5.70 18.46 -25.51
CA ALA A 655 -4.98 17.25 -25.93
C ALA A 655 -5.94 16.05 -26.06
N LYS A 656 -5.48 14.95 -26.67
CA LYS A 656 -6.29 13.76 -26.99
C LYS A 656 -7.05 13.20 -25.79
N ASP A 657 -6.39 13.09 -24.64
CA ASP A 657 -6.91 12.40 -23.46
C ASP A 657 -7.40 13.39 -22.38
N THR A 658 -7.87 14.57 -22.79
CA THR A 658 -8.37 15.58 -21.85
C THR A 658 -9.72 15.15 -21.30
N ALA A 659 -9.80 14.97 -19.97
CA ALA A 659 -11.06 14.72 -19.27
C ALA A 659 -12.04 15.88 -19.46
N GLN A 660 -13.32 15.68 -19.16
CA GLN A 660 -14.30 16.76 -19.21
C GLN A 660 -14.02 17.80 -18.13
N TYR A 661 -14.08 19.08 -18.48
CA TYR A 661 -13.91 20.18 -17.54
C TYR A 661 -14.71 21.41 -17.97
N GLU A 662 -15.04 22.26 -17.01
CA GLU A 662 -15.58 23.59 -17.25
C GLU A 662 -14.44 24.60 -17.29
N LYS A 663 -14.55 25.57 -18.20
CA LYS A 663 -13.53 26.60 -18.39
C LYS A 663 -14.19 27.95 -18.52
N ILE A 664 -13.61 28.91 -17.81
CA ILE A 664 -13.92 30.32 -18.02
C ILE A 664 -12.81 30.95 -18.84
N TYR A 665 -13.25 31.67 -19.87
CA TYR A 665 -12.44 32.45 -20.77
C TYR A 665 -12.63 33.92 -20.40
N SER A 666 -11.65 34.50 -19.70
CA SER A 666 -11.69 35.90 -19.28
C SER A 666 -11.00 36.78 -20.30
N LEU A 667 -11.71 37.80 -20.80
CA LEU A 667 -11.22 38.77 -21.76
C LEU A 667 -11.08 40.13 -21.06
N PRO A 668 -9.86 40.61 -20.79
CA PRO A 668 -9.65 41.93 -20.22
C PRO A 668 -10.07 43.02 -21.22
N LEU A 669 -10.75 44.04 -20.72
CA LEU A 669 -11.26 45.19 -21.46
C LEU A 669 -10.54 46.46 -21.02
N GLN A 670 -10.51 47.47 -21.89
CA GLN A 670 -10.14 48.82 -21.46
C GLN A 670 -11.26 49.38 -20.58
N GLU A 671 -10.91 49.85 -19.37
CA GLU A 671 -11.85 50.42 -18.41
C GLU A 671 -12.49 51.70 -18.98
N LYS A 672 -13.70 51.56 -19.53
CA LYS A 672 -14.51 52.60 -20.15
C LYS A 672 -15.99 52.32 -19.93
N ASN A 673 -16.82 53.33 -20.13
CA ASN A 673 -18.28 53.22 -20.00
C ASN A 673 -18.90 52.70 -21.30
N TYR A 674 -19.27 51.42 -21.33
CA TYR A 674 -19.92 50.79 -22.48
C TYR A 674 -21.43 50.81 -22.31
N SER A 675 -22.17 51.22 -23.35
CA SER A 675 -23.64 51.12 -23.38
C SER A 675 -24.11 49.82 -24.03
N GLN A 676 -23.31 49.26 -24.94
CA GLN A 676 -23.60 47.99 -25.62
C GLN A 676 -22.33 47.19 -25.84
N LEU A 677 -22.45 45.86 -25.74
CA LEU A 677 -21.42 44.91 -26.14
C LEU A 677 -22.00 43.90 -27.13
N LYS A 678 -21.24 43.54 -28.17
CA LYS A 678 -21.53 42.38 -29.02
C LYS A 678 -20.46 41.31 -28.77
N LEU A 679 -20.91 40.14 -28.32
CA LEU A 679 -20.05 38.96 -28.14
C LEU A 679 -20.19 38.04 -29.34
N VAL A 680 -19.05 37.57 -29.87
CA VAL A 680 -18.99 36.58 -30.94
C VAL A 680 -18.11 35.42 -30.48
N VAL A 681 -18.71 34.25 -30.27
CA VAL A 681 -17.99 33.01 -29.92
C VAL A 681 -18.03 32.07 -31.13
N LYS A 682 -16.87 31.69 -31.63
CA LYS A 682 -16.73 30.88 -32.86
C LYS A 682 -16.45 29.42 -32.51
N PRO A 683 -17.33 28.48 -32.93
CA PRO A 683 -17.02 27.06 -32.84
C PRO A 683 -15.84 26.67 -33.72
N VAL A 684 -15.18 25.55 -33.39
CA VAL A 684 -14.12 25.01 -34.24
C VAL A 684 -14.71 24.47 -35.54
N ALA A 685 -14.27 25.03 -36.67
CA ALA A 685 -14.75 24.65 -37.99
C ALA A 685 -14.34 23.23 -38.40
N SER A 686 -13.24 22.72 -37.86
CA SER A 686 -12.75 21.37 -38.14
C SER A 686 -12.01 20.78 -36.94
N LEU A 687 -12.44 19.59 -36.51
CA LEU A 687 -11.86 18.85 -35.40
C LEU A 687 -10.44 18.34 -35.75
N PRO A 688 -9.52 18.32 -34.78
CA PRO A 688 -8.12 18.00 -35.01
C PRO A 688 -7.91 16.55 -35.48
N LYS A 689 -6.79 16.30 -36.17
CA LYS A 689 -6.48 14.99 -36.81
C LYS A 689 -6.53 13.80 -35.86
N TRP A 690 -6.23 14.00 -34.58
CA TRP A 690 -6.23 12.96 -33.56
C TRP A 690 -7.63 12.60 -33.05
N HIS A 691 -8.63 13.45 -33.31
CA HIS A 691 -9.99 13.27 -32.82
C HIS A 691 -10.73 12.19 -33.64
N PRO A 692 -11.57 11.33 -33.03
CA PRO A 692 -12.34 10.32 -33.77
C PRO A 692 -13.21 10.94 -34.88
N GLY A 693 -13.79 12.11 -34.62
CA GLY A 693 -14.56 12.92 -35.57
C GLY A 693 -13.73 13.88 -36.44
N LYS A 694 -12.46 13.57 -36.73
CA LYS A 694 -11.56 14.45 -37.52
C LYS A 694 -12.25 15.03 -38.76
N GLY A 695 -12.03 16.31 -39.03
CA GLY A 695 -12.64 16.99 -40.18
C GLY A 695 -14.06 17.52 -39.93
N GLN A 696 -14.81 16.96 -38.98
CA GLN A 696 -16.16 17.45 -38.62
C GLN A 696 -16.09 18.74 -37.80
N LYS A 697 -17.22 19.45 -37.67
CA LYS A 697 -17.32 20.63 -36.82
C LYS A 697 -17.35 20.24 -35.34
N GLY A 698 -16.86 21.11 -34.47
CA GLY A 698 -16.99 20.95 -33.02
C GLY A 698 -18.04 21.88 -32.44
N TRP A 699 -18.62 21.47 -31.32
CA TRP A 699 -19.57 22.26 -30.54
C TRP A 699 -18.86 23.25 -29.63
N VAL A 700 -19.52 24.38 -29.37
CA VAL A 700 -19.26 25.25 -28.24
C VAL A 700 -20.51 25.31 -27.39
N PHE A 701 -20.32 25.18 -26.08
CA PHE A 701 -21.37 25.26 -25.07
C PHE A 701 -21.04 26.40 -24.11
N VAL A 702 -22.01 27.28 -23.87
CA VAL A 702 -21.89 28.42 -22.94
C VAL A 702 -23.09 28.41 -22.00
N ASP A 703 -22.82 28.51 -20.70
CA ASP A 703 -23.83 28.58 -19.64
C ASP A 703 -23.97 30.00 -19.09
N GLU A 704 -22.88 30.70 -18.79
CA GLU A 704 -22.92 32.00 -18.10
C GLU A 704 -21.93 33.03 -18.68
N LEU A 705 -22.31 34.31 -18.60
CA LEU A 705 -21.46 35.47 -18.86
C LEU A 705 -21.28 36.32 -17.60
N PHE A 706 -20.04 36.72 -17.32
CA PHE A 706 -19.72 37.61 -16.20
C PHE A 706 -19.21 38.97 -16.71
N PHE A 707 -19.66 40.05 -16.07
CA PHE A 707 -19.43 41.44 -16.50
C PHE A 707 -18.75 42.28 -15.41
N GLU A 708 -17.48 41.99 -15.12
CA GLU A 708 -16.73 42.55 -13.99
C GLU A 708 -16.04 43.90 -14.29
#